data_AF-A0A6G0HDU0-F1
#
_entry.id   AF-A0A6G0HDU0-F1
#
_cell.length_a   1.000
_cell.length_b   1.000
_cell.length_c   1.000
_cell.angle_alpha   90.00
_cell.angle_beta   90.00
_cell.angle_gamma   90.00
#
_symmetry.space_group_name_H-M   'P 1'
#
loop_
_entity.id
_entity.type
_entity.pdbx_description
1 polymer ?
#
loop_
_entity_poly.entity_id
_entity_poly.type
_entity_poly.pdbx_seq_one_letter_code
_entity_poly.pdbx_strand_id
1 'polypeptide(L)'
;MPPPRPLRLPYDCRHDCRHHGRYDCRHDCRHHGRYDCRHDCRHHGRYDCRHDCRHHGRYDCRHDCRHHGRYDCRYDCRHHAATTAATTAATTAATTAATTAATTAANGRYDCRHHGRYDCRHHGRHHGRYDCRHHGRYDCRYDCRHHGRYDCRYDCRHHGRYDCRYDCRHHGRYDCRHHGRYDCRYDCRHHGRHDCRYDCRHHGRHDGRYDCRHDCRHDCRHHGRHDCRHHGRHDCRHHGRHHCRHHGRHDCRHHGRHHGRHDCRHDGRHHGRHDCRHDCPLSVFSPHCLGVECCYDDGLPETMKANDIMSLPAEARFSVSKATDMILTVSKVLVELSLQSFLSLQNRWSGFHQIHQLCQWTRTRTSRLVEHLWMEDWFFGHQFLNGANPTLIRRCTEIPPNMAVTEETVGASLGGGASLCQEMERGNMFLVDYRLLDTLTANTVNRKQNYLTAPLILLHLNARNQLLPIAIQLKQSPGESNPVFVPQDLEADWLTAKTFVRSADFADHELRSHFLHTHVMSELFAMATLRNFPMVHPLYKLLVPHFRFTLEIDALARQLLLSDGGSLKEYTAVGGAAALEFLRRASASLTYRDLCLPDDITGRGLDAIPGYYYRDDGLRLWEVIHRYVGGVVRYYYHSDDEVIRDSELQSWINEIIVFGRLGDEKKGFPKSFTSVLELTYFVTMVIFNASAQHAAVNDAQLDYFGWMPNAPVGLQCPPPACRGLCSERSLLDSFPDMNSTVHGLAAVYLLSKKPADFVPLGGSAEQHFTEAVPMEMAARFRNDLKRLSCDIRARNVGLKLPYVYLDPATVEDSVTR
;
A
#
# COMPACT_ATOMS: atom_id res chain seq x y z
N MET A 1 56.37 -0.32 4.72
CA MET A 1 55.79 -1.27 5.70
C MET A 1 54.40 -1.69 5.22
N PRO A 2 54.00 -2.96 5.41
CA PRO A 2 52.83 -3.59 4.78
C PRO A 2 51.49 -3.14 5.41
N PRO A 3 50.33 -3.39 4.75
CA PRO A 3 49.01 -3.04 5.29
C PRO A 3 48.53 -4.07 6.34
N PRO A 4 47.57 -3.72 7.23
CA PRO A 4 47.10 -4.63 8.26
C PRO A 4 46.11 -5.67 7.70
N ARG A 5 46.22 -6.91 8.22
CA ARG A 5 45.34 -8.06 7.93
C ARG A 5 44.02 -7.99 8.71
N PRO A 6 42.93 -8.61 8.21
CA PRO A 6 41.65 -8.69 8.91
C PRO A 6 41.61 -9.83 9.95
N LEU A 7 40.94 -9.59 11.07
CA LEU A 7 40.62 -10.58 12.12
C LEU A 7 39.58 -11.59 11.62
N ARG A 8 39.90 -12.89 11.73
CA ARG A 8 38.97 -14.02 11.60
C ARG A 8 38.33 -14.33 12.96
N LEU A 9 37.00 -14.43 13.00
CA LEU A 9 36.25 -15.06 14.10
C LEU A 9 36.22 -16.60 13.93
N PRO A 10 36.26 -17.39 15.01
CA PRO A 10 36.35 -18.85 14.92
C PRO A 10 34.98 -19.54 14.74
N TYR A 11 35.06 -20.67 14.06
CA TYR A 11 34.05 -21.69 13.85
C TYR A 11 33.67 -22.36 15.19
N ASP A 12 32.50 -22.05 15.77
CA ASP A 12 31.81 -23.01 16.65
C ASP A 12 30.29 -22.83 16.78
N CYS A 13 29.63 -22.08 15.88
CA CYS A 13 28.16 -21.86 15.95
C CYS A 13 27.36 -22.65 14.90
N ARG A 14 28.00 -23.50 14.09
CA ARG A 14 27.32 -24.19 12.97
C ARG A 14 26.93 -25.65 13.23
N HIS A 15 27.43 -26.28 14.29
CA HIS A 15 27.13 -27.68 14.58
C HIS A 15 25.95 -27.85 15.57
N ASP A 16 25.83 -26.99 16.58
CA ASP A 16 24.76 -27.09 17.59
C ASP A 16 23.37 -26.68 17.09
N CYS A 17 23.27 -25.70 16.19
CA CYS A 17 21.97 -25.29 15.64
C CYS A 17 21.33 -26.33 14.71
N ARG A 18 22.09 -27.29 14.15
CA ARG A 18 21.55 -28.28 13.19
C ARG A 18 21.00 -29.53 13.83
N HIS A 19 21.47 -29.92 15.01
CA HIS A 19 21.03 -31.14 15.67
C HIS A 19 19.89 -30.93 16.69
N HIS A 20 19.92 -29.84 17.48
CA HIS A 20 18.85 -29.57 18.47
C HIS A 20 17.54 -29.09 17.80
N GLY A 21 17.62 -28.16 16.84
CA GLY A 21 16.42 -27.66 16.16
C GLY A 21 15.64 -28.69 15.34
N ARG A 22 16.28 -29.78 14.88
CA ARG A 22 15.60 -30.85 14.12
C ARG A 22 14.92 -31.91 14.99
N TYR A 23 15.36 -32.08 16.23
CA TYR A 23 14.73 -33.02 17.17
C TYR A 23 13.54 -32.36 17.88
N ASP A 24 13.68 -31.12 18.34
CA ASP A 24 12.62 -30.39 19.04
C ASP A 24 11.44 -30.05 18.11
N CYS A 25 11.68 -29.54 16.89
CA CYS A 25 10.58 -29.27 15.96
C CYS A 25 9.84 -30.54 15.49
N ARG A 26 10.48 -31.72 15.47
CA ARG A 26 9.81 -32.98 15.09
C ARG A 26 9.00 -33.60 16.23
N HIS A 27 9.36 -33.35 17.48
CA HIS A 27 8.63 -33.85 18.64
C HIS A 27 7.41 -32.97 18.95
N ASP A 28 7.57 -31.64 18.90
CA ASP A 28 6.47 -30.68 19.13
C ASP A 28 5.39 -30.75 18.05
N CYS A 29 5.77 -30.79 16.76
CA CYS A 29 4.77 -30.87 15.69
C CYS A 29 3.99 -32.20 15.66
N ARG A 30 4.54 -33.31 16.20
CA ARG A 30 3.87 -34.62 16.19
C ARG A 30 3.02 -34.89 17.42
N HIS A 31 3.38 -34.38 18.59
CA HIS A 31 2.64 -34.63 19.83
C HIS A 31 1.66 -33.51 20.20
N HIS A 32 2.07 -32.23 20.13
CA HIS A 32 1.18 -31.10 20.44
C HIS A 32 0.10 -30.92 19.35
N GLY A 33 0.49 -30.91 18.07
CA GLY A 33 -0.45 -30.74 16.97
C GLY A 33 -1.50 -31.85 16.82
N ARG A 34 -1.23 -33.09 17.28
CA ARG A 34 -2.22 -34.18 17.22
C ARG A 34 -3.12 -34.29 18.46
N TYR A 35 -2.67 -33.81 19.62
CA TYR A 35 -3.51 -33.80 20.83
C TYR A 35 -4.43 -32.58 20.84
N ASP A 36 -3.92 -31.39 20.52
CA ASP A 36 -4.70 -30.14 20.53
C ASP A 36 -5.76 -30.14 19.42
N CYS A 37 -5.40 -30.54 18.17
CA CYS A 37 -6.40 -30.65 17.10
C CYS A 37 -7.45 -31.76 17.34
N ARG A 38 -7.14 -32.83 18.11
CA ARG A 38 -8.15 -33.87 18.44
C ARG A 38 -9.02 -33.49 19.62
N HIS A 39 -8.52 -32.68 20.56
CA HIS A 39 -9.29 -32.24 21.72
C HIS A 39 -10.22 -31.07 21.34
N ASP A 40 -9.74 -30.07 20.59
CA ASP A 40 -10.55 -28.93 20.14
C ASP A 40 -11.62 -29.34 19.14
N CYS A 41 -11.31 -30.20 18.16
CA CYS A 41 -12.33 -30.67 17.21
C CYS A 41 -13.40 -31.59 17.83
N ARG A 42 -13.12 -32.26 18.97
CA ARG A 42 -14.09 -33.18 19.61
C ARG A 42 -14.89 -32.55 20.74
N HIS A 43 -14.32 -31.60 21.48
CA HIS A 43 -15.00 -30.98 22.63
C HIS A 43 -15.59 -29.60 22.30
N HIS A 44 -14.84 -28.68 21.69
CA HIS A 44 -15.38 -27.36 21.33
C HIS A 44 -16.38 -27.43 20.18
N GLY A 45 -16.05 -28.14 19.10
CA GLY A 45 -16.94 -28.29 17.93
C GLY A 45 -18.26 -29.04 18.20
N ARG A 46 -18.35 -29.85 19.27
CA ARG A 46 -19.60 -30.55 19.65
C ARG A 46 -20.42 -29.83 20.71
N TYR A 47 -19.81 -28.98 21.55
CA TYR A 47 -20.53 -28.20 22.55
C TYR A 47 -21.13 -26.94 21.92
N ASP A 48 -20.35 -26.20 21.13
CA ASP A 48 -20.82 -24.94 20.53
C ASP A 48 -21.89 -25.20 19.46
N CYS A 49 -21.69 -26.18 18.57
CA CYS A 49 -22.73 -26.56 17.59
C CYS A 49 -24.00 -27.16 18.21
N ARG A 50 -23.96 -27.74 19.42
CA ARG A 50 -25.18 -28.24 20.10
C ARG A 50 -25.87 -27.17 20.95
N HIS A 51 -25.14 -26.17 21.44
CA HIS A 51 -25.69 -25.10 22.26
C HIS A 51 -26.33 -24.02 21.38
N ASP A 52 -25.67 -23.61 20.29
CA ASP A 52 -26.19 -22.59 19.37
C ASP A 52 -27.38 -23.09 18.54
N CYS A 53 -27.34 -24.35 18.05
CA CYS A 53 -28.47 -24.92 17.31
C CYS A 53 -29.71 -25.22 18.17
N ARG A 54 -29.58 -25.35 19.51
CA ARG A 54 -30.73 -25.63 20.40
C ARG A 54 -31.30 -24.40 21.09
N HIS A 55 -30.50 -23.37 21.38
CA HIS A 55 -30.97 -22.17 22.10
C HIS A 55 -31.31 -21.01 21.17
N HIS A 56 -30.46 -20.64 20.21
CA HIS A 56 -30.74 -19.51 19.31
C HIS A 56 -31.82 -19.86 18.26
N GLY A 57 -31.73 -21.03 17.61
CA GLY A 57 -32.69 -21.44 16.59
C GLY A 57 -34.14 -21.71 17.08
N ARG A 58 -34.36 -21.87 18.39
CA ARG A 58 -35.70 -22.12 18.97
C ARG A 58 -36.34 -20.91 19.65
N TYR A 59 -35.54 -19.94 20.10
CA TYR A 59 -36.06 -18.71 20.71
C TYR A 59 -36.38 -17.65 19.66
N ASP A 60 -35.48 -17.42 18.70
CA ASP A 60 -35.67 -16.36 17.71
C ASP A 60 -36.79 -16.71 16.70
N CYS A 61 -36.82 -17.96 16.20
CA CYS A 61 -37.90 -18.40 15.30
C CYS A 61 -39.29 -18.49 15.97
N ARG A 62 -39.38 -18.60 17.31
CA ARG A 62 -40.69 -18.62 18.02
C ARG A 62 -41.16 -17.23 18.44
N HIS A 63 -40.24 -16.28 18.61
CA HIS A 63 -40.54 -14.90 18.98
C HIS A 63 -40.99 -14.09 17.74
N ASP A 64 -40.28 -14.21 16.62
CA ASP A 64 -40.61 -13.49 15.38
C ASP A 64 -41.90 -13.99 14.71
N CYS A 65 -42.13 -15.31 14.66
CA CYS A 65 -43.36 -15.86 14.05
C CYS A 65 -44.64 -15.60 14.87
N ARG A 66 -44.56 -15.28 16.17
CA ARG A 66 -45.75 -15.05 17.03
C ARG A 66 -46.08 -13.57 17.25
N HIS A 67 -45.09 -12.66 17.22
CA HIS A 67 -45.33 -11.24 17.48
C HIS A 67 -45.44 -10.37 16.22
N HIS A 68 -44.60 -10.58 15.19
CA HIS A 68 -44.67 -9.77 13.97
C HIS A 68 -45.80 -10.18 13.02
N GLY A 69 -46.01 -11.49 12.82
CA GLY A 69 -47.06 -11.98 11.91
C GLY A 69 -48.52 -11.74 12.35
N ARG A 70 -48.78 -11.38 13.61
CA ARG A 70 -50.15 -11.14 14.13
C ARG A 70 -50.50 -9.66 14.30
N TYR A 71 -49.51 -8.77 14.36
CA TYR A 71 -49.73 -7.33 14.49
C TYR A 71 -49.89 -6.66 13.12
N ASP A 72 -49.06 -7.02 12.15
CA ASP A 72 -49.08 -6.38 10.82
C ASP A 72 -50.33 -6.77 10.00
N CYS A 73 -50.75 -8.05 10.04
CA CYS A 73 -51.95 -8.49 9.31
C CYS A 73 -53.29 -7.97 9.88
N ARG A 74 -53.34 -7.44 11.12
CA ARG A 74 -54.59 -6.93 11.73
C ARG A 74 -54.73 -5.41 11.63
N TYR A 75 -53.63 -4.69 11.40
CA TYR A 75 -53.64 -3.23 11.30
C TYR A 75 -53.90 -2.76 9.86
N ASP A 76 -53.28 -3.40 8.86
CA ASP A 76 -53.42 -3.01 7.44
C ASP A 76 -54.79 -3.32 6.83
N CYS A 77 -55.45 -4.42 7.23
CA CYS A 77 -56.74 -4.80 6.64
C CYS A 77 -57.94 -3.98 7.15
N ARG A 78 -57.82 -3.21 8.24
CA ARG A 78 -58.95 -2.42 8.80
C ARG A 78 -58.86 -0.93 8.52
N HIS A 79 -57.67 -0.37 8.31
CA HIS A 79 -57.52 1.07 8.06
C HIS A 79 -57.60 1.46 6.58
N HIS A 80 -57.14 0.59 5.68
CA HIS A 80 -57.10 0.89 4.24
C HIS A 80 -58.45 0.72 3.51
N ALA A 81 -59.39 -0.06 4.09
CA ALA A 81 -60.71 -0.29 3.51
C ALA A 81 -61.75 0.80 3.89
N ALA A 82 -61.51 1.57 4.96
CA ALA A 82 -62.48 2.55 5.47
C ALA A 82 -62.28 3.97 4.91
N THR A 83 -61.09 4.30 4.39
CA THR A 83 -60.75 5.65 3.92
C THR A 83 -60.86 5.84 2.40
N THR A 84 -60.90 4.76 1.60
CA THR A 84 -61.00 4.85 0.13
C THR A 84 -62.44 4.77 -0.40
N ALA A 85 -63.43 4.48 0.45
CA ALA A 85 -64.84 4.35 0.03
C ALA A 85 -65.68 5.64 0.17
N ALA A 86 -65.15 6.72 0.74
CA ALA A 86 -65.95 7.89 1.12
C ALA A 86 -65.68 9.18 0.32
N THR A 87 -64.81 9.19 -0.69
CA THR A 87 -64.48 10.45 -1.38
C THR A 87 -64.15 10.27 -2.86
N THR A 88 -65.05 9.61 -3.60
CA THR A 88 -65.11 9.75 -5.06
C THR A 88 -66.57 9.85 -5.53
N ALA A 89 -67.17 11.04 -5.38
CA ALA A 89 -68.32 11.46 -6.20
C ALA A 89 -68.59 12.95 -5.97
N ALA A 90 -68.19 13.79 -6.94
CA ALA A 90 -68.84 15.04 -7.39
C ALA A 90 -67.83 16.17 -7.72
N THR A 91 -67.51 16.26 -9.03
CA THR A 91 -67.40 17.47 -9.86
C THR A 91 -66.48 18.66 -9.49
N THR A 92 -65.45 18.80 -10.34
CA THR A 92 -64.97 20.01 -11.07
C THR A 92 -64.83 21.39 -10.41
N ALA A 93 -63.57 21.86 -10.48
CA ALA A 93 -63.09 23.17 -10.95
C ALA A 93 -63.55 24.49 -10.28
N ALA A 94 -62.54 25.31 -9.96
CA ALA A 94 -62.56 26.72 -9.56
C ALA A 94 -62.81 27.04 -8.08
N THR A 95 -61.84 26.75 -7.20
CA THR A 95 -61.50 27.55 -5.99
C THR A 95 -60.20 27.09 -5.32
N THR A 96 -59.11 26.98 -6.08
CA THR A 96 -57.85 26.33 -5.61
C THR A 96 -56.84 27.29 -4.96
N ALA A 97 -57.19 28.55 -4.67
CA ALA A 97 -56.22 29.50 -4.10
C ALA A 97 -56.50 29.92 -2.65
N ALA A 98 -57.74 29.82 -2.15
CA ALA A 98 -58.09 30.28 -0.79
C ALA A 98 -58.05 29.16 0.27
N THR A 99 -58.24 27.90 -0.13
CA THR A 99 -58.38 26.78 0.81
C THR A 99 -57.02 26.30 1.35
N THR A 100 -55.96 26.37 0.54
CA THR A 100 -54.63 25.83 0.86
C THR A 100 -53.90 26.64 1.94
N ALA A 101 -54.13 27.96 2.02
CA ALA A 101 -53.56 28.81 3.08
C ALA A 101 -54.22 28.55 4.44
N ALA A 102 -55.52 28.25 4.47
CA ALA A 102 -56.26 27.97 5.70
C ALA A 102 -55.97 26.56 6.26
N THR A 103 -55.73 25.56 5.41
CA THR A 103 -55.39 24.19 5.86
C THR A 103 -53.96 24.10 6.39
N THR A 104 -53.01 24.83 5.80
CA THR A 104 -51.60 24.80 6.23
C THR A 104 -51.41 25.47 7.59
N ALA A 105 -52.16 26.55 7.89
CA ALA A 105 -52.13 27.21 9.20
C ALA A 105 -52.89 26.44 10.29
N ALA A 106 -53.95 25.69 9.95
CA ALA A 106 -54.69 24.85 10.88
C ALA A 106 -53.90 23.58 11.26
N ASN A 107 -53.24 22.93 10.30
CA ASN A 107 -52.42 21.73 10.54
C ASN A 107 -51.14 22.05 11.35
N GLY A 108 -50.49 23.20 11.09
CA GLY A 108 -49.33 23.65 11.88
C GLY A 108 -49.65 23.94 13.35
N ARG A 109 -50.89 24.33 13.68
CA ARG A 109 -51.35 24.53 15.08
C ARG A 109 -51.81 23.24 15.77
N TYR A 110 -52.26 22.23 15.02
CA TYR A 110 -52.68 20.94 15.56
C TYR A 110 -51.46 20.05 15.88
N ASP A 111 -50.46 19.98 14.98
CA ASP A 111 -49.22 19.20 15.19
C ASP A 111 -48.36 19.75 16.33
N CYS A 112 -48.21 21.08 16.43
CA CYS A 112 -47.44 21.69 17.52
C CYS A 112 -48.09 21.49 18.90
N ARG A 113 -49.43 21.37 19.00
CA ARG A 113 -50.13 21.23 20.30
C ARG A 113 -50.36 19.78 20.73
N HIS A 114 -50.56 18.84 19.81
CA HIS A 114 -50.89 17.46 20.14
C HIS A 114 -49.71 16.49 20.01
N HIS A 115 -48.91 16.55 18.93
CA HIS A 115 -47.76 15.64 18.76
C HIS A 115 -46.58 16.03 19.67
N GLY A 116 -46.24 17.32 19.73
CA GLY A 116 -45.13 17.80 20.59
C GLY A 116 -45.33 17.55 22.10
N ARG A 117 -46.57 17.46 22.58
CA ARG A 117 -46.88 17.22 24.01
C ARG A 117 -47.08 15.74 24.37
N TYR A 118 -47.46 14.88 23.41
CA TYR A 118 -47.57 13.43 23.62
C TYR A 118 -46.18 12.76 23.55
N ASP A 119 -45.35 13.10 22.56
CA ASP A 119 -44.02 12.49 22.41
C ASP A 119 -43.06 12.88 23.53
N CYS A 120 -43.06 14.15 23.97
CA CYS A 120 -42.20 14.58 25.08
C CYS A 120 -42.60 13.97 26.44
N ARG A 121 -43.87 13.56 26.64
CA ARG A 121 -44.34 12.98 27.91
C ARG A 121 -44.31 11.44 27.93
N HIS A 122 -44.53 10.76 26.81
CA HIS A 122 -44.52 9.30 26.76
C HIS A 122 -43.12 8.71 26.50
N HIS A 123 -42.36 9.24 25.53
CA HIS A 123 -41.02 8.75 25.25
C HIS A 123 -40.00 9.13 26.33
N GLY A 124 -40.09 10.34 26.90
CA GLY A 124 -39.17 10.81 27.95
C GLY A 124 -39.31 10.11 29.32
N ARG A 125 -40.50 9.63 29.69
CA ARG A 125 -40.75 9.00 31.01
C ARG A 125 -40.78 7.47 31.01
N HIS A 126 -41.12 6.81 29.90
CA HIS A 126 -41.09 5.36 29.82
C HIS A 126 -39.71 4.82 29.43
N HIS A 127 -39.10 5.30 28.33
CA HIS A 127 -37.79 4.79 27.91
C HIS A 127 -36.67 5.14 28.90
N GLY A 128 -36.61 6.38 29.38
CA GLY A 128 -35.59 6.79 30.37
C GLY A 128 -35.69 6.09 31.73
N ARG A 129 -36.85 5.47 32.07
CA ARG A 129 -37.05 4.76 33.34
C ARG A 129 -37.02 3.24 33.19
N TYR A 130 -37.27 2.71 31.98
CA TYR A 130 -37.10 1.29 31.65
C TYR A 130 -35.63 0.97 31.33
N ASP A 131 -34.96 1.76 30.48
CA ASP A 131 -33.55 1.52 30.11
C ASP A 131 -32.60 1.70 31.31
N CYS A 132 -32.81 2.73 32.14
CA CYS A 132 -31.99 2.93 33.35
C CYS A 132 -32.23 1.90 34.47
N ARG A 133 -33.39 1.20 34.51
CA ARG A 133 -33.69 0.19 35.54
C ARG A 133 -33.48 -1.25 35.08
N HIS A 134 -33.61 -1.55 33.79
CA HIS A 134 -33.40 -2.90 33.26
C HIS A 134 -31.95 -3.11 32.83
N HIS A 135 -31.37 -2.27 31.97
CA HIS A 135 -29.97 -2.45 31.54
C HIS A 135 -28.98 -2.18 32.66
N GLY A 136 -29.14 -1.10 33.42
CA GLY A 136 -28.24 -0.79 34.55
C GLY A 136 -28.29 -1.76 35.75
N ARG A 137 -29.31 -2.64 35.83
CA ARG A 137 -29.52 -3.56 36.99
C ARG A 137 -29.48 -5.04 36.60
N TYR A 138 -29.66 -5.40 35.33
CA TYR A 138 -29.36 -6.73 34.83
C TYR A 138 -27.90 -6.86 34.43
N ASP A 139 -27.34 -5.94 33.64
CA ASP A 139 -25.94 -6.04 33.18
C ASP A 139 -24.97 -5.93 34.37
N CYS A 140 -25.16 -4.94 35.25
CA CYS A 140 -24.34 -4.82 36.47
C CYS A 140 -24.50 -5.98 37.47
N ARG A 141 -25.58 -6.77 37.42
CA ARG A 141 -25.85 -7.87 38.37
C ARG A 141 -25.55 -9.25 37.78
N TYR A 142 -25.54 -9.35 36.46
CA TYR A 142 -25.09 -10.51 35.70
C TYR A 142 -23.57 -10.50 35.58
N ASP A 143 -22.95 -9.36 35.24
CA ASP A 143 -21.48 -9.22 35.21
C ASP A 143 -20.85 -9.36 36.62
N CYS A 144 -21.42 -8.73 37.65
CA CYS A 144 -20.88 -8.86 39.02
C CYS A 144 -21.07 -10.27 39.64
N ARG A 145 -22.05 -11.08 39.21
CA ARG A 145 -22.31 -12.42 39.77
C ARG A 145 -21.76 -13.58 38.93
N HIS A 146 -21.62 -13.41 37.62
CA HIS A 146 -21.04 -14.43 36.75
C HIS A 146 -19.55 -14.18 36.51
N HIS A 147 -19.11 -12.99 36.05
CA HIS A 147 -17.69 -12.72 35.86
C HIS A 147 -16.92 -12.68 37.20
N GLY A 148 -17.41 -11.95 38.20
CA GLY A 148 -16.74 -11.87 39.51
C GLY A 148 -16.67 -13.20 40.30
N ARG A 149 -17.47 -14.21 39.96
CA ARG A 149 -17.53 -15.52 40.66
C ARG A 149 -17.00 -16.68 39.83
N TYR A 150 -16.95 -16.57 38.49
CA TYR A 150 -16.20 -17.48 37.64
C TYR A 150 -14.71 -17.11 37.65
N ASP A 151 -14.34 -15.84 37.45
CA ASP A 151 -12.93 -15.45 37.40
C ASP A 151 -12.26 -15.67 38.77
N CYS A 152 -12.88 -15.25 39.90
CA CYS A 152 -12.33 -15.53 41.23
C CYS A 152 -12.27 -17.03 41.60
N ARG A 153 -13.09 -17.91 41.00
CA ARG A 153 -13.17 -19.34 41.37
C ARG A 153 -12.40 -20.23 40.39
N TYR A 154 -12.19 -19.76 39.16
CA TYR A 154 -11.34 -20.35 38.13
C TYR A 154 -9.88 -19.95 38.40
N ASP A 155 -9.59 -18.68 38.70
CA ASP A 155 -8.23 -18.25 39.08
C ASP A 155 -7.80 -18.86 40.44
N CYS A 156 -8.64 -18.86 41.47
CA CYS A 156 -8.24 -19.45 42.77
C CYS A 156 -8.11 -20.99 42.76
N ARG A 157 -8.72 -21.72 41.81
CA ARG A 157 -8.64 -23.20 41.73
C ARG A 157 -7.76 -23.74 40.61
N HIS A 158 -7.59 -23.02 39.49
CA HIS A 158 -6.67 -23.39 38.42
C HIS A 158 -5.29 -22.76 38.64
N HIS A 159 -5.15 -21.44 38.84
CA HIS A 159 -3.83 -20.85 39.13
C HIS A 159 -3.27 -21.34 40.47
N GLY A 160 -4.05 -21.34 41.55
CA GLY A 160 -3.58 -21.83 42.86
C GLY A 160 -3.29 -23.35 42.96
N ARG A 161 -3.66 -24.17 41.96
CA ARG A 161 -3.50 -25.64 42.01
C ARG A 161 -2.75 -26.22 40.80
N TYR A 162 -2.66 -25.51 39.68
CA TYR A 162 -1.70 -25.78 38.62
C TYR A 162 -0.37 -25.11 38.94
N ASP A 163 -0.29 -23.84 39.30
CA ASP A 163 1.00 -23.22 39.64
C ASP A 163 1.60 -23.86 40.90
N CYS A 164 0.83 -24.07 41.98
CA CYS A 164 1.34 -24.79 43.16
C CYS A 164 1.71 -26.26 42.91
N ARG A 165 1.27 -26.91 41.82
CA ARG A 165 1.52 -28.35 41.55
C ARG A 165 2.50 -28.55 40.39
N TYR A 166 2.63 -27.57 39.51
CA TYR A 166 3.65 -27.44 38.47
C TYR A 166 4.93 -26.85 39.08
N ASP A 167 4.85 -25.84 39.95
CA ASP A 167 5.99 -25.36 40.74
C ASP A 167 6.47 -26.39 41.77
N CYS A 168 5.59 -27.06 42.52
CA CYS A 168 6.04 -28.09 43.47
C CYS A 168 6.60 -29.38 42.80
N ARG A 169 6.25 -29.69 41.53
CA ARG A 169 6.73 -30.92 40.85
C ARG A 169 7.79 -30.68 39.79
N HIS A 170 7.76 -29.55 39.08
CA HIS A 170 8.78 -29.17 38.12
C HIS A 170 9.81 -28.24 38.78
N HIS A 171 9.47 -27.11 39.38
CA HIS A 171 10.45 -26.30 40.13
C HIS A 171 11.04 -27.05 41.33
N GLY A 172 10.25 -27.75 42.14
CA GLY A 172 10.75 -28.57 43.24
C GLY A 172 11.68 -29.74 42.81
N ARG A 173 11.57 -30.28 41.59
CA ARG A 173 12.49 -31.33 41.08
C ARG A 173 13.63 -30.78 40.21
N TYR A 174 13.44 -29.65 39.52
CA TYR A 174 14.49 -28.96 38.80
C TYR A 174 15.41 -28.22 39.76
N ASP A 175 14.87 -27.53 40.78
CA ASP A 175 15.66 -26.86 41.82
C ASP A 175 16.36 -27.87 42.73
N CYS A 176 15.74 -29.01 43.10
CA CYS A 176 16.44 -30.05 43.86
C CYS A 176 17.51 -30.82 43.06
N ARG A 177 17.43 -30.90 41.72
CA ARG A 177 18.42 -31.62 40.88
C ARG A 177 19.46 -30.73 40.20
N HIS A 178 19.11 -29.49 39.87
CA HIS A 178 20.00 -28.54 39.21
C HIS A 178 20.48 -27.45 40.17
N HIS A 179 19.63 -26.79 40.97
CA HIS A 179 20.11 -25.84 42.00
C HIS A 179 20.79 -26.55 43.18
N GLY A 180 20.26 -27.65 43.70
CA GLY A 180 20.93 -28.45 44.73
C GLY A 180 22.27 -29.08 44.30
N ARG A 181 22.53 -29.23 42.98
CA ARG A 181 23.83 -29.67 42.45
C ARG A 181 24.71 -28.54 41.91
N TYR A 182 24.14 -27.40 41.54
CA TYR A 182 24.90 -26.21 41.17
C TYR A 182 25.30 -25.46 42.43
N ASP A 183 24.40 -25.14 43.37
CA ASP A 183 24.73 -24.46 44.62
C ASP A 183 25.64 -25.32 45.51
N CYS A 184 25.42 -26.64 45.67
CA CYS A 184 26.39 -27.51 46.35
C CYS A 184 27.73 -27.67 45.60
N ARG A 185 27.83 -27.31 44.32
CA ARG A 185 29.07 -27.42 43.53
C ARG A 185 29.70 -26.07 43.23
N TYR A 186 28.97 -24.97 43.44
CA TYR A 186 29.37 -23.59 43.30
C TYR A 186 29.74 -23.04 44.69
N ASP A 187 28.99 -23.31 45.77
CA ASP A 187 29.41 -23.01 47.14
C ASP A 187 30.62 -23.86 47.57
N CYS A 188 30.65 -25.16 47.23
CA CYS A 188 31.86 -25.98 47.49
C CYS A 188 33.06 -25.61 46.61
N ARG A 189 32.88 -24.93 45.46
CA ARG A 189 34.00 -24.51 44.58
C ARG A 189 34.36 -23.04 44.67
N HIS A 190 33.48 -22.16 45.13
CA HIS A 190 33.73 -20.73 45.25
C HIS A 190 33.88 -20.33 46.70
N HIS A 191 32.96 -20.67 47.63
CA HIS A 191 33.18 -20.39 49.07
C HIS A 191 34.29 -21.27 49.66
N GLY A 192 34.33 -22.57 49.32
CA GLY A 192 35.45 -23.46 49.69
C GLY A 192 36.80 -23.11 49.03
N ARG A 193 36.83 -22.35 47.92
CA ARG A 193 38.09 -21.87 47.32
C ARG A 193 38.43 -20.43 47.69
N HIS A 194 37.48 -19.60 48.10
CA HIS A 194 37.76 -18.24 48.56
C HIS A 194 38.22 -18.26 50.00
N ASP A 195 37.56 -19.01 50.89
CA ASP A 195 37.98 -19.13 52.30
C ASP A 195 39.29 -19.91 52.42
N CYS A 196 39.47 -21.01 51.67
CA CYS A 196 40.78 -21.69 51.62
C CYS A 196 41.85 -20.87 50.87
N ARG A 197 41.54 -19.96 49.94
CA ARG A 197 42.56 -19.08 49.33
C ARG A 197 42.88 -17.86 50.18
N TYR A 198 41.99 -17.40 51.04
CA TYR A 198 42.26 -16.33 51.99
C TYR A 198 43.12 -16.85 53.15
N ASP A 199 42.78 -18.02 53.70
CA ASP A 199 43.58 -18.67 54.75
C ASP A 199 44.92 -19.23 54.24
N CYS A 200 44.97 -19.87 53.07
CA CYS A 200 46.25 -20.38 52.52
C CYS A 200 47.17 -19.28 51.96
N ARG A 201 46.68 -18.07 51.65
CA ARG A 201 47.55 -16.94 51.23
C ARG A 201 48.16 -16.17 52.39
N HIS A 202 47.57 -16.26 53.59
CA HIS A 202 48.15 -15.68 54.80
C HIS A 202 48.99 -16.68 55.61
N HIS A 203 48.65 -17.97 55.63
CA HIS A 203 49.46 -18.99 56.35
C HIS A 203 50.50 -19.74 55.48
N GLY A 204 50.33 -19.84 54.16
CA GLY A 204 51.27 -20.58 53.29
C GLY A 204 52.48 -19.77 52.78
N ARG A 205 52.60 -18.49 53.15
CA ARG A 205 53.78 -17.66 52.84
C ARG A 205 54.99 -17.96 53.75
N HIS A 206 54.87 -18.90 54.69
CA HIS A 206 55.96 -19.30 55.60
C HIS A 206 56.62 -20.65 55.26
N ASP A 207 55.91 -21.58 54.62
CA ASP A 207 56.47 -22.87 54.18
C ASP A 207 56.62 -22.87 52.65
N GLY A 208 57.51 -22.09 52.06
CA GLY A 208 58.92 -22.18 52.40
C GLY A 208 59.54 -23.36 51.67
N ARG A 209 59.80 -23.18 50.38
CA ARG A 209 61.18 -23.25 49.87
C ARG A 209 61.99 -24.55 50.02
N TYR A 210 61.40 -25.71 50.35
CA TYR A 210 62.19 -26.91 50.65
C TYR A 210 62.10 -28.12 49.69
N ASP A 211 61.05 -28.31 48.87
CA ASP A 211 60.93 -29.56 48.08
C ASP A 211 60.95 -29.44 46.55
N CYS A 212 61.49 -28.35 46.01
CA CYS A 212 62.07 -28.39 44.66
C CYS A 212 63.44 -29.09 44.73
N ARG A 213 63.52 -30.44 44.75
CA ARG A 213 64.71 -31.17 44.25
C ARG A 213 64.68 -32.71 44.16
N HIS A 214 63.69 -33.46 44.65
CA HIS A 214 63.92 -34.91 44.87
C HIS A 214 63.34 -35.92 43.85
N ASP A 215 62.24 -35.66 43.13
CA ASP A 215 61.55 -36.75 42.38
C ASP A 215 61.72 -36.80 40.84
N CYS A 216 62.53 -35.92 40.25
CA CYS A 216 62.94 -36.05 38.83
C CYS A 216 64.09 -37.06 38.61
N ARG A 217 64.34 -38.00 39.53
CA ARG A 217 65.44 -38.98 39.41
C ARG A 217 65.10 -40.46 39.57
N HIS A 218 63.85 -40.86 39.88
CA HIS A 218 63.60 -42.25 40.28
C HIS A 218 62.81 -43.17 39.32
N ASP A 219 62.00 -42.69 38.36
CA ASP A 219 61.13 -43.60 37.56
C ASP A 219 61.42 -43.72 36.05
N CYS A 220 62.46 -43.08 35.52
CA CYS A 220 62.98 -43.38 34.17
C CYS A 220 63.91 -44.61 34.12
N ARG A 221 63.87 -45.53 35.09
CA ARG A 221 64.72 -46.73 35.08
C ARG A 221 64.03 -48.09 35.26
N HIS A 222 62.71 -48.18 35.44
CA HIS A 222 62.12 -49.48 35.82
C HIS A 222 61.05 -50.15 34.94
N HIS A 223 60.46 -49.57 33.89
CA HIS A 223 59.52 -50.33 33.04
C HIS A 223 59.62 -50.09 31.53
N GLY A 224 60.85 -50.05 31.02
CA GLY A 224 61.19 -50.23 29.61
C GLY A 224 62.05 -51.48 29.41
N ARG A 225 61.50 -52.67 29.71
CA ARG A 225 61.98 -54.05 29.41
C ARG A 225 61.09 -55.00 30.22
N HIS A 226 60.53 -56.05 29.61
CA HIS A 226 59.40 -56.91 30.04
C HIS A 226 58.02 -56.32 29.65
N ASP A 227 57.27 -56.74 28.63
CA ASP A 227 57.26 -57.98 27.85
C ASP A 227 56.74 -57.72 26.41
N CYS A 228 57.68 -57.55 25.47
CA CYS A 228 57.51 -58.13 24.14
C CYS A 228 58.12 -59.53 24.21
N ARG A 229 57.33 -60.58 23.87
CA ARG A 229 57.63 -62.03 23.88
C ARG A 229 57.23 -62.73 25.19
N HIS A 230 56.43 -63.80 25.07
CA HIS A 230 55.77 -64.64 26.12
C HIS A 230 54.43 -64.06 26.60
N HIS A 231 53.28 -64.25 25.94
CA HIS A 231 52.59 -65.52 25.68
C HIS A 231 51.87 -65.47 24.30
N GLY A 232 52.24 -66.21 23.25
CA GLY A 232 53.21 -67.29 23.16
C GLY A 232 52.65 -68.65 23.53
N ARG A 233 51.67 -69.14 22.75
CA ARG A 233 51.28 -70.55 22.59
C ARG A 233 50.68 -71.28 23.81
N HIS A 234 49.75 -72.18 23.49
CA HIS A 234 49.13 -73.20 24.35
C HIS A 234 48.12 -72.64 25.38
N ASP A 235 46.82 -72.92 25.33
CA ASP A 235 46.08 -74.06 24.78
C ASP A 235 44.68 -73.57 24.32
N CYS A 236 44.19 -73.79 23.10
CA CYS A 236 44.00 -75.05 22.37
C CYS A 236 43.35 -76.14 23.22
N ARG A 237 42.03 -76.29 23.08
CA ARG A 237 41.24 -77.55 23.07
C ARG A 237 39.77 -77.12 23.13
N HIS A 238 38.89 -77.37 22.15
CA HIS A 238 38.90 -78.36 21.11
C HIS A 238 37.95 -77.93 19.97
N HIS A 239 38.41 -78.16 18.74
CA HIS A 239 37.67 -78.61 17.53
C HIS A 239 36.48 -77.76 17.04
N GLY A 240 36.46 -77.21 15.83
CA GLY A 240 37.20 -77.52 14.60
C GLY A 240 36.55 -78.66 13.84
N ARG A 241 35.92 -78.35 12.70
CA ARG A 241 36.05 -79.04 11.40
C ARG A 241 35.01 -78.53 10.36
N HIS A 242 35.55 -78.05 9.22
CA HIS A 242 35.04 -78.24 7.84
C HIS A 242 33.70 -77.56 7.44
N HIS A 243 33.47 -76.93 6.28
CA HIS A 243 34.07 -76.83 4.93
C HIS A 243 33.62 -75.46 4.34
N CYS A 244 34.39 -74.65 3.61
CA CYS A 244 34.92 -74.78 2.24
C CYS A 244 33.89 -74.94 1.10
N ARG A 245 33.98 -74.00 0.12
CA ARG A 245 33.47 -74.02 -1.28
C ARG A 245 31.96 -73.73 -1.44
N HIS A 246 31.47 -72.95 -2.40
CA HIS A 246 31.87 -72.69 -3.79
C HIS A 246 31.38 -71.29 -4.24
N HIS A 247 32.09 -70.71 -5.22
CA HIS A 247 31.62 -70.00 -6.44
C HIS A 247 30.13 -69.60 -6.53
N GLY A 248 29.73 -68.48 -7.13
CA GLY A 248 30.31 -67.73 -8.23
C GLY A 248 29.18 -67.03 -9.01
N ARG A 249 29.58 -66.23 -10.00
CA ARG A 249 28.77 -65.48 -10.98
C ARG A 249 27.71 -66.33 -11.71
N HIS A 250 26.83 -65.61 -12.45
CA HIS A 250 25.78 -66.05 -13.40
C HIS A 250 24.38 -66.15 -12.75
N ASP A 251 23.26 -65.71 -13.33
CA ASP A 251 22.96 -65.27 -14.68
C ASP A 251 21.65 -64.46 -14.70
N CYS A 252 21.47 -63.71 -15.79
CA CYS A 252 20.18 -63.19 -16.22
C CYS A 252 19.21 -64.32 -16.66
N ARG A 253 17.92 -63.96 -16.75
CA ARG A 253 16.86 -64.53 -17.61
C ARG A 253 15.97 -65.63 -17.04
N HIS A 254 14.74 -65.63 -17.58
CA HIS A 254 13.56 -66.49 -17.37
C HIS A 254 12.67 -66.04 -16.21
N HIS A 255 11.46 -65.48 -16.39
CA HIS A 255 10.50 -65.34 -17.49
C HIS A 255 9.65 -64.07 -17.19
N GLY A 256 9.09 -63.27 -18.10
CA GLY A 256 8.78 -63.49 -19.51
C GLY A 256 7.28 -63.71 -19.75
N ARG A 257 6.51 -62.61 -19.77
CA ARG A 257 5.30 -62.32 -20.59
C ARG A 257 4.04 -63.22 -20.54
N HIS A 258 2.92 -62.55 -20.86
CA HIS A 258 1.59 -63.05 -21.26
C HIS A 258 0.69 -63.46 -20.07
N HIS A 259 -0.47 -62.85 -19.85
CA HIS A 259 -1.56 -62.64 -20.80
C HIS A 259 -2.07 -61.20 -20.88
N GLY A 260 -2.31 -60.75 -22.11
CA GLY A 260 -3.18 -59.64 -22.43
C GLY A 260 -4.53 -60.13 -22.97
N ARG A 261 -5.48 -59.19 -22.92
CA ARG A 261 -6.65 -58.97 -23.81
C ARG A 261 -7.61 -60.13 -24.06
N HIS A 262 -8.87 -59.89 -23.75
CA HIS A 262 -10.13 -60.17 -24.49
C HIS A 262 -11.26 -59.88 -23.47
N ASP A 263 -12.33 -59.10 -23.69
CA ASP A 263 -13.00 -58.68 -24.92
C ASP A 263 -13.73 -57.34 -24.77
N CYS A 264 -13.95 -56.72 -25.93
CA CYS A 264 -14.81 -55.57 -26.17
C CYS A 264 -16.26 -55.99 -26.48
N ARG A 265 -17.13 -54.97 -26.65
CA ARG A 265 -18.45 -54.97 -27.33
C ARG A 265 -19.65 -55.34 -26.45
N HIS A 266 -20.84 -54.78 -26.61
CA HIS A 266 -21.38 -53.55 -27.21
C HIS A 266 -22.85 -53.57 -26.77
N ASP A 267 -23.44 -52.40 -26.48
CA ASP A 267 -24.80 -51.98 -26.84
C ASP A 267 -25.16 -50.80 -25.92
N GLY A 268 -25.81 -49.73 -26.37
CA GLY A 268 -26.54 -49.50 -27.60
C GLY A 268 -27.49 -48.36 -27.28
N ARG A 269 -27.42 -47.29 -28.07
CA ARG A 269 -28.15 -46.02 -27.91
C ARG A 269 -29.67 -46.23 -27.87
N HIS A 270 -30.42 -45.41 -27.11
CA HIS A 270 -31.30 -44.36 -27.67
C HIS A 270 -32.19 -43.64 -26.62
N HIS A 271 -32.20 -42.31 -26.76
CA HIS A 271 -33.27 -41.33 -26.52
C HIS A 271 -33.74 -40.93 -25.12
N GLY A 272 -33.75 -39.61 -24.93
CA GLY A 272 -34.78 -38.92 -24.14
C GLY A 272 -34.29 -37.68 -23.42
N ARG A 273 -34.54 -36.50 -24.00
CA ARG A 273 -34.53 -35.21 -23.29
C ARG A 273 -35.26 -35.33 -21.96
N HIS A 274 -34.69 -34.84 -20.86
CA HIS A 274 -35.44 -34.13 -19.82
C HIS A 274 -34.46 -33.33 -18.94
N ASP A 275 -34.75 -32.04 -18.86
CA ASP A 275 -34.21 -31.10 -17.87
C ASP A 275 -34.24 -31.69 -16.46
N CYS A 276 -33.14 -31.54 -15.72
CA CYS A 276 -33.16 -31.36 -14.28
C CYS A 276 -31.89 -30.60 -13.88
N ARG A 277 -32.09 -29.31 -13.59
CA ARG A 277 -31.19 -28.48 -12.80
C ARG A 277 -30.84 -29.23 -11.51
N HIS A 278 -29.57 -29.45 -11.26
CA HIS A 278 -29.07 -29.73 -9.92
C HIS A 278 -27.87 -28.83 -9.64
N ASP A 279 -28.10 -27.92 -8.69
CA ASP A 279 -27.15 -27.01 -8.10
C ASP A 279 -25.92 -27.74 -7.58
N CYS A 280 -24.77 -27.38 -8.13
CA CYS A 280 -23.47 -27.59 -7.52
C CYS A 280 -22.98 -26.21 -7.07
N PRO A 281 -22.65 -25.97 -5.79
CA PRO A 281 -22.18 -24.68 -5.33
C PRO A 281 -20.70 -24.55 -5.67
N LEU A 282 -20.42 -24.30 -6.94
CA LEU A 282 -19.19 -23.63 -7.36
C LEU A 282 -19.66 -22.26 -7.84
N SER A 283 -19.26 -21.21 -7.12
CA SER A 283 -19.51 -19.82 -7.45
C SER A 283 -18.86 -19.50 -8.80
N VAL A 284 -19.60 -19.74 -9.88
CA VAL A 284 -19.24 -19.31 -11.22
C VAL A 284 -19.52 -17.81 -11.28
N PHE A 285 -18.44 -17.05 -11.37
CA PHE A 285 -18.38 -15.62 -11.64
C PHE A 285 -19.28 -15.26 -12.84
N SER A 286 -20.19 -14.30 -12.66
CA SER A 286 -20.84 -13.60 -13.77
C SER A 286 -20.16 -12.25 -13.92
N PRO A 287 -19.32 -12.03 -14.96
CA PRO A 287 -18.65 -10.75 -15.22
C PRO A 287 -19.63 -9.57 -15.39
N HIS A 288 -20.90 -9.86 -15.66
CA HIS A 288 -21.95 -8.88 -15.90
C HIS A 288 -22.40 -8.07 -14.66
N CYS A 289 -21.91 -8.39 -13.45
CA CYS A 289 -22.30 -7.68 -12.23
C CYS A 289 -21.37 -6.50 -11.85
N LEU A 290 -20.23 -6.31 -12.51
CA LEU A 290 -19.45 -5.07 -12.41
C LEU A 290 -20.11 -4.00 -13.29
N GLY A 291 -21.11 -3.32 -12.74
CA GLY A 291 -21.82 -2.26 -13.45
C GLY A 291 -20.90 -1.08 -13.79
N VAL A 292 -20.84 -0.73 -15.07
CA VAL A 292 -20.27 0.54 -15.55
C VAL A 292 -21.47 1.46 -15.82
N GLU A 293 -21.96 2.12 -14.79
CA GLU A 293 -23.00 3.16 -14.91
C GLU A 293 -22.87 4.14 -13.73
N CYS A 294 -21.69 4.74 -13.58
CA CYS A 294 -21.52 5.96 -12.82
C CYS A 294 -20.48 6.83 -13.51
N CYS A 295 -20.95 7.75 -14.35
CA CYS A 295 -20.19 8.96 -14.62
C CYS A 295 -20.03 9.66 -13.27
N TYR A 296 -18.85 9.56 -12.67
CA TYR A 296 -18.54 10.32 -11.46
C TYR A 296 -18.75 11.82 -11.74
N ASP A 297 -18.33 12.24 -12.94
CA ASP A 297 -18.59 13.56 -13.49
C ASP A 297 -18.53 13.53 -15.03
N ASP A 298 -19.28 14.41 -15.70
CA ASP A 298 -19.29 14.53 -17.16
C ASP A 298 -17.93 14.99 -17.70
N GLY A 299 -17.34 14.20 -18.61
CA GLY A 299 -16.06 14.50 -19.25
C GLY A 299 -14.86 13.75 -18.65
N LEU A 300 -15.06 12.98 -17.57
CA LEU A 300 -14.07 12.06 -17.03
C LEU A 300 -14.24 10.64 -17.62
N PRO A 301 -13.18 9.81 -17.58
CA PRO A 301 -13.32 8.38 -17.79
C PRO A 301 -14.38 7.80 -16.85
N GLU A 302 -15.16 6.85 -17.33
CA GLU A 302 -16.13 6.17 -16.49
C GLU A 302 -15.42 5.35 -15.43
N THR A 303 -15.98 5.38 -14.22
CA THR A 303 -15.44 4.69 -13.04
C THR A 303 -16.40 3.60 -12.62
N MET A 304 -15.94 2.73 -11.74
CA MET A 304 -16.78 1.65 -11.26
C MET A 304 -17.95 2.18 -10.41
N LYS A 305 -19.15 1.64 -10.66
CA LYS A 305 -20.33 1.95 -9.87
C LYS A 305 -20.28 1.21 -8.53
N ALA A 306 -19.83 1.91 -7.48
CA ALA A 306 -19.88 1.44 -6.11
C ALA A 306 -20.62 2.45 -5.22
N ASN A 307 -21.84 2.11 -4.81
CA ASN A 307 -22.61 2.93 -3.86
C ASN A 307 -22.00 2.86 -2.45
N ASP A 308 -21.34 1.74 -2.14
CA ASP A 308 -20.61 1.47 -0.92
C ASP A 308 -19.50 0.45 -1.21
N ILE A 309 -18.45 0.41 -0.40
CA ILE A 309 -17.34 -0.54 -0.54
C ILE A 309 -17.84 -1.99 -0.45
N MET A 310 -18.90 -2.24 0.32
CA MET A 310 -19.48 -3.59 0.43
C MET A 310 -20.22 -4.03 -0.83
N SER A 311 -20.47 -3.13 -1.79
CA SER A 311 -21.01 -3.48 -3.11
C SER A 311 -19.95 -4.05 -4.06
N LEU A 312 -18.67 -3.94 -3.72
CA LEU A 312 -17.58 -4.53 -4.48
C LEU A 312 -17.55 -6.06 -4.34
N PRO A 313 -17.20 -6.79 -5.41
CA PRO A 313 -16.91 -8.22 -5.31
C PRO A 313 -15.88 -8.51 -4.22
N ALA A 314 -16.03 -9.62 -3.50
CA ALA A 314 -15.14 -9.97 -2.40
C ALA A 314 -13.67 -10.07 -2.83
N GLU A 315 -13.42 -10.47 -4.06
CA GLU A 315 -12.11 -10.64 -4.68
C GLU A 315 -11.44 -9.29 -5.04
N ALA A 316 -12.23 -8.24 -5.23
CA ALA A 316 -11.74 -6.89 -5.51
C ALA A 316 -11.51 -6.08 -4.22
N ARG A 317 -12.02 -6.57 -3.08
CA ARG A 317 -11.95 -5.88 -1.80
C ARG A 317 -10.62 -6.06 -1.08
N PHE A 318 -10.24 -5.09 -0.28
CA PHE A 318 -9.10 -5.15 0.63
C PHE A 318 -9.22 -6.34 1.56
N SER A 319 -8.05 -6.89 1.90
CA SER A 319 -7.96 -7.80 3.04
C SER A 319 -8.33 -7.06 4.33
N VAL A 320 -8.93 -7.78 5.30
CA VAL A 320 -9.24 -7.20 6.63
C VAL A 320 -7.99 -6.58 7.27
N SER A 321 -6.82 -7.21 7.09
CA SER A 321 -5.54 -6.68 7.53
C SER A 321 -5.18 -5.34 6.90
N LYS A 322 -5.38 -5.19 5.58
CA LYS A 322 -5.07 -3.94 4.86
C LYS A 322 -6.01 -2.82 5.29
N ALA A 323 -7.32 -3.08 5.32
CA ALA A 323 -8.30 -2.10 5.78
C ALA A 323 -8.01 -1.63 7.22
N THR A 324 -7.67 -2.58 8.11
CA THR A 324 -7.32 -2.27 9.50
C THR A 324 -6.03 -1.45 9.60
N ASP A 325 -4.98 -1.80 8.85
CA ASP A 325 -3.72 -1.04 8.85
C ASP A 325 -3.93 0.39 8.34
N MET A 326 -4.74 0.58 7.29
CA MET A 326 -5.07 1.91 6.75
C MET A 326 -5.77 2.77 7.81
N ILE A 327 -6.85 2.26 8.43
CA ILE A 327 -7.63 2.98 9.45
C ILE A 327 -6.75 3.33 10.67
N LEU A 328 -5.98 2.37 11.19
CA LEU A 328 -5.10 2.60 12.34
C LEU A 328 -4.00 3.62 12.02
N THR A 329 -3.47 3.59 10.79
CA THR A 329 -2.43 4.54 10.36
C THR A 329 -2.97 5.96 10.35
N VAL A 330 -4.09 6.21 9.67
CA VAL A 330 -4.69 7.55 9.60
C VAL A 330 -5.03 8.06 11.00
N SER A 331 -5.67 7.21 11.81
CA SER A 331 -6.08 7.58 13.17
C SER A 331 -4.88 7.98 14.04
N LYS A 332 -3.80 7.19 13.98
CA LYS A 332 -2.58 7.47 14.72
C LYS A 332 -1.94 8.79 14.28
N VAL A 333 -1.80 8.99 12.96
CA VAL A 333 -1.19 10.20 12.40
C VAL A 333 -1.97 11.45 12.78
N LEU A 334 -3.30 11.42 12.62
CA LEU A 334 -4.15 12.55 12.97
C LEU A 334 -4.11 12.85 14.46
N VAL A 335 -4.16 11.84 15.34
CA VAL A 335 -4.07 12.07 16.79
C VAL A 335 -2.73 12.70 17.16
N GLU A 336 -1.62 12.17 16.64
CA GLU A 336 -0.28 12.65 16.99
C GLU A 336 -0.01 14.07 16.45
N LEU A 337 -0.36 14.35 15.19
CA LEU A 337 -0.24 15.69 14.60
C LEU A 337 -1.22 16.69 15.24
N SER A 338 -2.45 16.26 15.54
CA SER A 338 -3.46 17.12 16.18
C SER A 338 -3.04 17.49 17.59
N LEU A 339 -2.54 16.56 18.40
CA LEU A 339 -2.03 16.84 19.74
C LEU A 339 -0.87 17.85 19.71
N GLN A 340 0.03 17.73 18.74
CA GLN A 340 1.12 18.71 18.55
C GLN A 340 0.57 20.09 18.15
N SER A 341 -0.41 20.14 17.23
CA SER A 341 -1.03 21.39 16.80
C SER A 341 -1.91 22.04 17.89
N PHE A 342 -2.55 21.26 18.76
CA PHE A 342 -3.40 21.75 19.84
C PHE A 342 -2.59 22.41 20.95
N LEU A 343 -1.34 21.99 21.13
CA LEU A 343 -0.38 22.65 22.02
C LEU A 343 0.07 24.02 21.47
N SER A 344 -0.15 24.30 20.19
CA SER A 344 0.10 25.59 19.53
C SER A 344 -1.22 26.30 19.17
N LEU A 345 -1.77 27.10 20.09
CA LEU A 345 -3.06 27.82 20.00
C LEU A 345 -3.16 28.90 18.89
N GLN A 346 -2.64 28.69 17.68
CA GLN A 346 -2.67 29.68 16.59
C GLN A 346 -3.22 29.09 15.28
N ASN A 347 -4.16 29.79 14.64
CA ASN A 347 -4.66 29.40 13.32
C ASN A 347 -3.60 29.63 12.21
N ARG A 348 -2.72 30.62 12.38
CA ARG A 348 -1.66 30.99 11.42
C ARG A 348 -0.27 30.69 11.96
N TRP A 349 0.67 30.46 11.05
CA TRP A 349 2.08 30.33 11.37
C TRP A 349 2.70 31.66 11.84
N SER A 350 3.35 31.65 13.00
CA SER A 350 4.11 32.80 13.50
C SER A 350 5.56 32.80 12.99
N GLY A 351 6.08 31.65 12.56
CA GLY A 351 7.40 31.50 11.96
C GLY A 351 7.68 30.07 11.50
N PHE A 352 8.71 29.90 10.67
CA PHE A 352 9.11 28.59 10.15
C PHE A 352 9.47 27.57 11.25
N HIS A 353 9.88 28.02 12.44
CA HIS A 353 10.17 27.14 13.57
C HIS A 353 8.95 26.30 13.99
N GLN A 354 7.73 26.84 13.93
CA GLN A 354 6.52 26.08 14.24
C GLN A 354 6.24 25.01 13.18
N ILE A 355 6.44 25.34 11.90
CA ILE A 355 6.31 24.39 10.79
C ILE A 355 7.34 23.26 10.96
N HIS A 356 8.58 23.62 11.30
CA HIS A 356 9.65 22.66 11.62
C HIS A 356 9.23 21.69 12.72
N GLN A 357 8.75 22.21 13.87
CA GLN A 357 8.32 21.37 14.98
C GLN A 357 7.21 20.39 14.57
N LEU A 358 6.23 20.82 13.78
CA LEU A 358 5.17 19.94 13.28
C LEU A 358 5.73 18.86 12.34
N CYS A 359 6.59 19.23 11.40
CA CYS A 359 7.12 18.31 10.38
C CYS A 359 8.16 17.32 10.93
N GLN A 360 8.66 17.50 12.17
CA GLN A 360 9.61 16.57 12.78
C GLN A 360 9.05 15.15 12.92
N TRP A 361 7.74 15.01 13.09
CA TRP A 361 7.10 13.72 13.35
C TRP A 361 7.03 12.81 12.13
N THR A 362 6.69 13.36 10.96
CA THR A 362 6.60 12.63 9.68
C THR A 362 7.95 12.51 8.95
N ARG A 363 9.05 12.93 9.59
CA ARG A 363 10.32 13.26 8.92
C ARG A 363 11.08 12.03 8.39
N THR A 364 11.28 11.96 7.08
CA THR A 364 12.12 10.96 6.40
C THR A 364 13.56 11.47 6.26
N ARG A 365 14.48 10.69 5.66
CA ARG A 365 15.83 11.20 5.33
C ARG A 365 15.76 12.28 4.24
N THR A 366 14.93 12.09 3.23
CA THR A 366 14.81 13.02 2.10
C THR A 366 14.11 14.30 2.54
N SER A 367 13.02 14.22 3.30
CA SER A 367 12.29 15.42 3.73
C SER A 367 13.13 16.33 4.64
N ARG A 368 14.10 15.77 5.37
CA ARG A 368 15.17 16.55 6.04
C ARG A 368 15.97 17.38 5.07
N LEU A 369 16.42 16.78 3.98
CA LEU A 369 17.21 17.49 2.99
C LEU A 369 16.34 18.53 2.28
N VAL A 370 15.09 18.20 1.95
CA VAL A 370 14.14 19.17 1.37
C VAL A 370 13.98 20.39 2.27
N GLU A 371 13.79 20.21 3.57
CA GLU A 371 13.70 21.29 4.54
C GLU A 371 14.92 22.23 4.52
N HIS A 372 16.13 21.71 4.28
CA HIS A 372 17.34 22.53 4.22
C HIS A 372 17.59 23.15 2.83
N LEU A 373 17.00 22.58 1.77
CA LEU A 373 17.33 22.92 0.37
C LEU A 373 16.20 23.62 -0.37
N TRP A 374 14.98 23.69 0.17
CA TRP A 374 13.79 24.19 -0.54
C TRP A 374 13.94 25.62 -1.09
N MET A 375 14.78 26.44 -0.47
CA MET A 375 15.09 27.81 -0.93
C MET A 375 16.13 27.85 -2.06
N GLU A 376 16.90 26.78 -2.29
CA GLU A 376 17.98 26.74 -3.28
C GLU A 376 17.44 26.51 -4.71
N ASP A 377 17.87 27.32 -5.67
CA ASP A 377 17.37 27.29 -7.06
C ASP A 377 17.68 25.99 -7.79
N TRP A 378 18.87 25.41 -7.59
CA TRP A 378 19.19 24.12 -8.20
C TRP A 378 18.32 22.99 -7.66
N PHE A 379 17.90 23.06 -6.40
CA PHE A 379 17.00 22.06 -5.81
C PHE A 379 15.58 22.24 -6.31
N PHE A 380 15.12 23.50 -6.46
CA PHE A 380 13.85 23.80 -7.13
C PHE A 380 13.80 23.20 -8.55
N GLY A 381 14.84 23.43 -9.37
CA GLY A 381 14.91 22.83 -10.70
C GLY A 381 15.06 21.29 -10.69
N HIS A 382 15.83 20.74 -9.74
CA HIS A 382 16.02 19.30 -9.58
C HIS A 382 14.70 18.54 -9.38
N GLN A 383 13.73 19.14 -8.69
CA GLN A 383 12.43 18.51 -8.42
C GLN A 383 11.60 18.26 -9.68
N PHE A 384 11.77 19.05 -10.75
CA PHE A 384 11.10 18.79 -12.03
C PHE A 384 11.64 17.57 -12.77
N LEU A 385 12.80 17.05 -12.36
CA LEU A 385 13.40 15.83 -12.92
C LEU A 385 13.28 14.64 -11.96
N ASN A 386 13.39 14.88 -10.66
CA ASN A 386 13.59 13.80 -9.67
C ASN A 386 12.71 13.94 -8.43
N GLY A 387 11.79 14.91 -8.40
CA GLY A 387 10.83 15.11 -7.32
C GLY A 387 9.60 14.21 -7.46
N ALA A 388 8.52 14.59 -6.78
CA ALA A 388 7.26 13.85 -6.81
C ALA A 388 6.48 14.00 -8.14
N ASN A 389 6.75 15.07 -8.91
CA ASN A 389 6.05 15.34 -10.18
C ASN A 389 7.01 15.55 -11.37
N PRO A 390 7.77 14.52 -11.78
CA PRO A 390 8.81 14.65 -12.80
C PRO A 390 8.26 14.59 -14.24
N THR A 391 7.00 14.95 -14.50
CA THR A 391 6.30 14.64 -15.77
C THR A 391 5.97 15.87 -16.64
N LEU A 392 6.15 17.10 -16.16
CA LEU A 392 5.70 18.31 -16.89
C LEU A 392 6.76 18.96 -17.75
N ILE A 393 8.00 18.99 -17.24
CA ILE A 393 9.09 19.72 -17.86
C ILE A 393 9.27 19.27 -19.31
N ARG A 394 9.58 20.21 -20.19
CA ARG A 394 9.88 19.95 -21.60
C ARG A 394 10.97 20.88 -22.09
N ARG A 395 11.68 20.47 -23.14
CA ARG A 395 12.65 21.32 -23.81
C ARG A 395 11.94 22.52 -24.44
N CYS A 396 12.50 23.70 -24.26
CA CYS A 396 12.00 24.96 -24.81
C CYS A 396 12.82 25.32 -26.05
N THR A 397 12.20 25.26 -27.22
CA THR A 397 12.81 25.67 -28.49
C THR A 397 12.41 27.09 -28.90
N GLU A 398 11.35 27.61 -28.29
CA GLU A 398 10.83 28.96 -28.50
C GLU A 398 10.13 29.41 -27.21
N ILE A 399 10.27 30.70 -26.86
CA ILE A 399 9.56 31.29 -25.73
C ILE A 399 8.08 31.42 -26.07
N PRO A 400 7.16 30.89 -25.23
CA PRO A 400 5.73 31.03 -25.49
C PRO A 400 5.33 32.51 -25.62
N PRO A 401 4.45 32.87 -26.58
CA PRO A 401 4.07 34.26 -26.81
C PRO A 401 3.35 34.91 -25.62
N ASN A 402 2.81 34.09 -24.72
CA ASN A 402 2.16 34.53 -23.49
C ASN A 402 3.12 34.63 -22.28
N MET A 403 4.42 34.40 -22.46
CA MET A 403 5.46 34.61 -21.45
C MET A 403 6.26 35.87 -21.78
N ALA A 404 6.19 36.90 -20.93
CA ALA A 404 6.82 38.20 -21.17
C ALA A 404 8.33 38.21 -20.85
N VAL A 405 9.08 37.24 -21.35
CA VAL A 405 10.54 37.13 -21.18
C VAL A 405 11.27 37.68 -22.39
N THR A 406 12.26 38.52 -22.14
CA THR A 406 13.19 39.05 -23.14
C THR A 406 14.64 38.67 -22.80
N GLU A 407 15.56 38.82 -23.75
CA GLU A 407 17.01 38.67 -23.52
C GLU A 407 17.49 39.52 -22.33
N GLU A 408 17.02 40.77 -22.24
CA GLU A 408 17.35 41.67 -21.13
C GLU A 408 16.85 41.14 -19.78
N THR A 409 15.69 40.48 -19.78
CA THR A 409 15.08 39.93 -18.55
C THR A 409 15.94 38.83 -17.93
N VAL A 410 16.52 37.96 -18.76
CA VAL A 410 17.20 36.73 -18.30
C VAL A 410 18.70 36.68 -18.57
N GLY A 411 19.25 37.64 -19.31
CA GLY A 411 20.65 37.63 -19.73
C GLY A 411 21.65 37.55 -18.58
N ALA A 412 21.33 38.12 -17.42
CA ALA A 412 22.16 38.00 -16.21
C ALA A 412 22.23 36.57 -15.65
N SER A 413 21.24 35.73 -15.95
CA SER A 413 21.18 34.32 -15.55
C SER A 413 21.83 33.39 -16.58
N LEU A 414 21.99 33.83 -17.83
CA LEU A 414 22.66 33.08 -18.90
C LEU A 414 24.18 33.26 -18.79
N GLY A 415 24.87 32.21 -18.35
CA GLY A 415 26.32 32.25 -18.17
C GLY A 415 27.09 32.46 -19.49
N GLY A 416 28.22 33.18 -19.43
CA GLY A 416 29.19 33.21 -20.53
C GLY A 416 28.84 34.08 -21.74
N GLY A 417 27.85 34.97 -21.64
CA GLY A 417 27.50 35.92 -22.70
C GLY A 417 26.74 35.31 -23.89
N ALA A 418 26.21 34.09 -23.72
CA ALA A 418 25.35 33.46 -24.72
C ALA A 418 23.95 34.10 -24.72
N SER A 419 23.34 34.21 -25.89
CA SER A 419 21.95 34.69 -26.01
C SER A 419 20.95 33.58 -25.69
N LEU A 420 19.71 33.96 -25.36
CA LEU A 420 18.59 33.06 -25.14
C LEU A 420 18.36 32.13 -26.35
N CYS A 421 18.46 32.69 -27.56
CA CYS A 421 18.35 31.92 -28.80
C CYS A 421 19.45 30.86 -28.92
N GLN A 422 20.71 31.22 -28.61
CA GLN A 422 21.82 30.26 -28.62
C GLN A 422 21.64 29.15 -27.58
N GLU A 423 21.14 29.46 -26.39
CA GLU A 423 20.89 28.44 -25.36
C GLU A 423 19.70 27.53 -25.71
N MET A 424 18.67 28.03 -26.40
CA MET A 424 17.58 27.22 -26.95
C MET A 424 18.10 26.27 -28.05
N GLU A 425 18.93 26.78 -28.98
CA GLU A 425 19.56 25.98 -30.04
C GLU A 425 20.47 24.88 -29.48
N ARG A 426 21.20 25.18 -28.39
CA ARG A 426 22.02 24.20 -27.66
C ARG A 426 21.19 23.16 -26.92
N GLY A 427 19.88 23.39 -26.75
CA GLY A 427 19.00 22.51 -25.99
C GLY A 427 19.14 22.65 -24.47
N ASN A 428 19.64 23.78 -23.99
CA ASN A 428 19.84 24.06 -22.55
C ASN A 428 18.64 24.74 -21.89
N MET A 429 17.60 25.06 -22.65
CA MET A 429 16.41 25.76 -22.17
C MET A 429 15.22 24.82 -22.00
N PHE A 430 14.50 24.98 -20.90
CA PHE A 430 13.37 24.13 -20.54
C PHE A 430 12.20 24.97 -20.02
N LEU A 431 10.99 24.47 -20.22
CA LEU A 431 9.75 25.13 -19.81
C LEU A 431 8.92 24.17 -18.95
N VAL A 432 8.32 24.72 -17.90
CA VAL A 432 7.21 24.09 -17.17
C VAL A 432 6.01 25.03 -17.25
N ASP A 433 4.84 24.50 -17.62
CA ASP A 433 3.64 25.30 -17.88
C ASP A 433 2.40 24.64 -17.24
N TYR A 434 1.81 25.35 -16.29
CA TYR A 434 0.64 24.91 -15.53
C TYR A 434 -0.68 25.48 -16.07
N ARG A 435 -0.78 25.72 -17.39
CA ARG A 435 -1.96 26.27 -18.07
C ARG A 435 -3.30 25.63 -17.72
N LEU A 436 -3.33 24.36 -17.30
CA LEU A 436 -4.58 23.68 -16.94
C LEU A 436 -5.25 24.30 -15.71
N LEU A 437 -4.46 24.95 -14.83
CA LEU A 437 -4.93 25.69 -13.67
C LEU A 437 -5.45 27.11 -14.01
N ASP A 438 -5.25 27.58 -15.25
CA ASP A 438 -5.59 28.95 -15.61
C ASP A 438 -7.09 29.19 -15.50
N THR A 439 -7.48 30.40 -15.07
CA THR A 439 -8.88 30.80 -14.83
C THR A 439 -9.65 29.99 -13.78
N LEU A 440 -9.06 28.99 -13.13
CA LEU A 440 -9.75 28.22 -12.08
C LEU A 440 -9.95 29.08 -10.83
N THR A 441 -11.19 29.07 -10.33
CA THR A 441 -11.50 29.65 -9.02
C THR A 441 -11.09 28.66 -7.94
N ALA A 442 -10.11 29.06 -7.13
CA ALA A 442 -9.66 28.27 -6.00
C ALA A 442 -10.75 28.09 -4.94
N ASN A 443 -10.64 26.99 -4.21
CA ASN A 443 -11.55 26.61 -3.14
C ASN A 443 -11.51 27.57 -1.94
N THR A 444 -12.60 27.61 -1.16
CA THR A 444 -12.66 28.29 0.13
C THR A 444 -12.42 27.28 1.24
N VAL A 445 -11.32 27.45 1.99
CA VAL A 445 -10.92 26.55 3.08
C VAL A 445 -10.96 27.34 4.40
N ASN A 446 -11.53 26.76 5.45
CA ASN A 446 -11.73 27.46 6.74
C ASN A 446 -12.42 28.83 6.61
N ARG A 447 -13.37 28.96 5.67
CA ARG A 447 -14.06 30.22 5.33
C ARG A 447 -13.13 31.33 4.81
N LYS A 448 -11.94 30.97 4.31
CA LYS A 448 -10.99 31.88 3.68
C LYS A 448 -10.80 31.52 2.21
N GLN A 449 -10.78 32.55 1.37
CA GLN A 449 -10.45 32.37 -0.04
C GLN A 449 -9.01 31.91 -0.18
N ASN A 450 -8.79 30.80 -0.89
CA ASN A 450 -7.46 30.41 -1.34
C ASN A 450 -7.21 30.93 -2.76
N TYR A 451 -5.99 30.76 -3.25
CA TYR A 451 -5.60 31.21 -4.56
C TYR A 451 -4.83 30.10 -5.29
N LEU A 452 -5.19 29.91 -6.55
CA LEU A 452 -4.48 29.09 -7.51
C LEU A 452 -3.80 30.01 -8.53
N THR A 453 -2.67 29.55 -9.04
CA THR A 453 -1.90 30.22 -10.09
C THR A 453 -1.64 29.23 -11.22
N ALA A 454 -1.44 29.74 -12.43
CA ALA A 454 -1.11 28.94 -13.61
C ALA A 454 0.25 29.37 -14.16
N PRO A 455 1.35 29.09 -13.44
CA PRO A 455 2.65 29.67 -13.76
C PRO A 455 3.29 29.09 -15.02
N LEU A 456 4.12 29.93 -15.64
CA LEU A 456 5.11 29.58 -16.66
C LEU A 456 6.49 29.76 -16.05
N ILE A 457 7.33 28.72 -16.13
CA ILE A 457 8.67 28.70 -15.57
C ILE A 457 9.67 28.37 -16.66
N LEU A 458 10.62 29.27 -16.87
CA LEU A 458 11.74 29.06 -17.77
C LEU A 458 12.95 28.63 -16.94
N LEU A 459 13.59 27.54 -17.36
CA LEU A 459 14.76 26.98 -16.71
C LEU A 459 15.94 26.86 -17.68
N HIS A 460 17.14 27.02 -17.14
CA HIS A 460 18.42 26.88 -17.85
C HIS A 460 19.25 25.74 -17.26
N LEU A 461 19.78 24.87 -18.12
CA LEU A 461 20.77 23.87 -17.75
C LEU A 461 22.16 24.48 -17.84
N ASN A 462 22.79 24.70 -16.68
CA ASN A 462 24.10 25.32 -16.63
C ASN A 462 25.24 24.32 -16.96
N ALA A 463 26.47 24.84 -17.09
CA ALA A 463 27.66 24.03 -17.37
C ALA A 463 28.03 23.01 -16.28
N ARG A 464 27.40 23.07 -15.10
CA ARG A 464 27.54 22.09 -14.01
C ARG A 464 26.45 21.02 -14.04
N ASN A 465 25.66 20.97 -15.11
CA ASN A 465 24.49 20.10 -15.26
C ASN A 465 23.43 20.31 -14.17
N GLN A 466 23.30 21.54 -13.67
CA GLN A 466 22.22 21.93 -12.76
C GLN A 466 21.15 22.67 -13.54
N LEU A 467 19.91 22.24 -13.38
CA LEU A 467 18.75 22.91 -13.93
C LEU A 467 18.33 24.04 -12.98
N LEU A 468 18.38 25.28 -13.43
CA LEU A 468 18.12 26.48 -12.63
C LEU A 468 16.89 27.22 -13.16
N PRO A 469 15.92 27.61 -12.32
CA PRO A 469 14.88 28.56 -12.71
C PRO A 469 15.50 29.93 -13.01
N ILE A 470 15.14 30.54 -14.14
CA ILE A 470 15.65 31.87 -14.54
C ILE A 470 14.55 32.90 -14.73
N ALA A 471 13.29 32.47 -14.89
CA ALA A 471 12.13 33.35 -14.94
C ALA A 471 10.86 32.61 -14.49
N ILE A 472 10.01 33.29 -13.73
CA ILE A 472 8.69 32.80 -13.29
C ILE A 472 7.65 33.88 -13.58
N GLN A 473 6.60 33.52 -14.34
CA GLN A 473 5.40 34.34 -14.51
C GLN A 473 4.23 33.58 -13.88
N LEU A 474 3.50 34.17 -12.93
CA LEU A 474 2.54 33.43 -12.08
C LEU A 474 1.17 33.19 -12.73
N LYS A 475 0.83 33.92 -13.80
CA LYS A 475 -0.40 33.72 -14.59
C LYS A 475 -0.08 33.58 -16.08
N GLN A 476 -1.00 33.01 -16.83
CA GLN A 476 -0.82 32.79 -18.28
C GLN A 476 -0.78 34.08 -19.09
N SER A 477 -1.56 35.11 -18.71
CA SER A 477 -1.64 36.37 -19.45
C SER A 477 -0.63 37.39 -18.92
N PRO A 478 0.25 37.96 -19.77
CA PRO A 478 1.19 39.00 -19.34
C PRO A 478 0.46 40.31 -19.04
N GLY A 479 1.01 41.11 -18.13
CA GLY A 479 0.45 42.43 -17.80
C GLY A 479 1.10 43.07 -16.58
N GLU A 480 0.80 44.34 -16.32
CA GLU A 480 1.39 45.11 -15.20
C GLU A 480 1.17 44.45 -13.82
N SER A 481 0.06 43.74 -13.65
CA SER A 481 -0.30 43.00 -12.42
C SER A 481 0.14 41.52 -12.42
N ASN A 482 1.00 41.13 -13.36
CA ASN A 482 1.59 39.80 -13.49
C ASN A 482 3.05 39.93 -13.98
N PRO A 483 3.96 40.46 -13.13
CA PRO A 483 5.35 40.63 -13.50
C PRO A 483 6.03 39.29 -13.73
N VAL A 484 7.12 39.31 -14.51
CA VAL A 484 8.08 38.20 -14.57
C VAL A 484 9.07 38.38 -13.43
N PHE A 485 9.11 37.40 -12.52
CA PHE A 485 10.07 37.32 -11.44
C PHE A 485 11.35 36.65 -11.94
N VAL A 486 12.50 37.12 -11.48
CA VAL A 486 13.82 36.59 -11.83
C VAL A 486 14.68 36.37 -10.56
N PRO A 487 15.71 35.52 -10.59
CA PRO A 487 16.56 35.26 -9.42
C PRO A 487 17.27 36.50 -8.85
N GLN A 488 17.40 37.57 -9.64
CA GLN A 488 18.01 38.84 -9.25
C GLN A 488 17.05 39.78 -8.50
N ASP A 489 15.76 39.47 -8.45
CA ASP A 489 14.80 40.20 -7.62
C ASP A 489 15.12 40.01 -6.11
N LEU A 490 14.42 40.73 -5.24
CA LEU A 490 14.58 40.54 -3.80
C LEU A 490 14.32 39.08 -3.41
N GLU A 491 15.11 38.55 -2.48
CA GLU A 491 15.04 37.15 -2.05
C GLU A 491 13.61 36.73 -1.66
N ALA A 492 12.87 37.60 -0.98
CA ALA A 492 11.49 37.37 -0.59
C ALA A 492 10.52 37.31 -1.78
N ASP A 493 10.71 38.13 -2.82
CA ASP A 493 9.88 38.10 -4.03
C ASP A 493 10.13 36.80 -4.80
N TRP A 494 11.40 36.46 -5.01
CA TRP A 494 11.79 35.25 -5.74
C TRP A 494 11.33 33.97 -5.04
N LEU A 495 11.51 33.90 -3.72
CA LEU A 495 11.04 32.77 -2.92
C LEU A 495 9.51 32.66 -2.91
N THR A 496 8.80 33.79 -2.86
CA THR A 496 7.33 33.81 -2.95
C THR A 496 6.88 33.29 -4.32
N ALA A 497 7.49 33.75 -5.42
CA ALA A 497 7.17 33.27 -6.76
C ALA A 497 7.39 31.75 -6.89
N LYS A 498 8.54 31.24 -6.42
CA LYS A 498 8.81 29.79 -6.37
C LYS A 498 7.77 29.03 -5.52
N THR A 499 7.32 29.59 -4.40
CA THR A 499 6.32 28.97 -3.53
C THR A 499 4.95 28.83 -4.23
N PHE A 500 4.53 29.85 -5.00
CA PHE A 500 3.33 29.75 -5.83
C PHE A 500 3.46 28.68 -6.92
N VAL A 501 4.65 28.52 -7.51
CA VAL A 501 4.92 27.41 -8.43
C VAL A 501 4.80 26.05 -7.72
N ARG A 502 5.37 25.90 -6.52
CA ARG A 502 5.26 24.64 -5.76
C ARG A 502 3.82 24.32 -5.36
N SER A 503 2.99 25.34 -5.10
CA SER A 503 1.54 25.18 -4.88
C SER A 503 0.81 24.67 -6.14
N ALA A 504 1.12 25.26 -7.30
CA ALA A 504 0.58 24.81 -8.58
C ALA A 504 1.05 23.37 -8.94
N ASP A 505 2.32 23.06 -8.64
CA ASP A 505 2.89 21.73 -8.84
C ASP A 505 2.20 20.67 -7.97
N PHE A 506 1.90 20.99 -6.72
CA PHE A 506 1.11 20.12 -5.85
C PHE A 506 -0.29 19.85 -6.43
N ALA A 507 -0.99 20.89 -6.89
CA ALA A 507 -2.33 20.75 -7.45
C ALA A 507 -2.35 19.89 -8.73
N ASP A 508 -1.41 20.12 -9.65
CA ASP A 508 -1.28 19.32 -10.87
C ASP A 508 -0.83 17.88 -10.58
N HIS A 509 0.12 17.71 -9.66
CA HIS A 509 0.59 16.39 -9.23
C HIS A 509 -0.57 15.53 -8.72
N GLU A 510 -1.30 16.01 -7.70
CA GLU A 510 -2.31 15.18 -7.03
C GLU A 510 -3.46 14.80 -7.96
N LEU A 511 -3.91 15.73 -8.80
CA LEU A 511 -5.07 15.48 -9.66
C LEU A 511 -4.72 14.86 -11.02
N ARG A 512 -3.63 15.28 -11.67
CA ARG A 512 -3.27 14.83 -13.02
C ARG A 512 -2.30 13.67 -12.98
N SER A 513 -1.08 13.90 -12.49
CA SER A 513 0.00 12.90 -12.54
C SER A 513 -0.27 11.68 -11.65
N HIS A 514 -0.91 11.91 -10.50
CA HIS A 514 -1.25 10.87 -9.53
C HIS A 514 -2.67 10.35 -9.79
N PHE A 515 -3.73 11.10 -9.46
CA PHE A 515 -5.08 10.56 -9.52
C PHE A 515 -5.53 10.17 -10.95
N LEU A 516 -5.55 11.11 -11.91
CA LEU A 516 -6.05 10.80 -13.25
C LEU A 516 -5.17 9.78 -13.99
N HIS A 517 -3.87 10.04 -14.09
CA HIS A 517 -2.98 9.24 -14.94
C HIS A 517 -2.74 7.85 -14.38
N THR A 518 -2.71 7.64 -13.06
CA THR A 518 -2.45 6.31 -12.49
C THR A 518 -3.69 5.64 -11.93
N HIS A 519 -4.45 6.27 -11.04
CA HIS A 519 -5.63 5.64 -10.42
C HIS A 519 -6.73 5.40 -11.47
N VAL A 520 -7.30 6.48 -12.01
CA VAL A 520 -8.47 6.41 -12.92
C VAL A 520 -8.16 5.56 -14.16
N MET A 521 -6.97 5.70 -14.76
CA MET A 521 -6.59 4.85 -15.89
C MET A 521 -6.42 3.37 -15.49
N SER A 522 -5.83 3.06 -14.34
CA SER A 522 -5.69 1.68 -13.88
C SER A 522 -7.03 1.06 -13.50
N GLU A 523 -7.97 1.82 -12.93
CA GLU A 523 -9.35 1.38 -12.70
C GLU A 523 -10.06 1.07 -14.03
N LEU A 524 -9.92 1.94 -15.04
CA LEU A 524 -10.47 1.69 -16.37
C LEU A 524 -9.92 0.39 -16.98
N PHE A 525 -8.61 0.19 -16.92
CA PHE A 525 -7.98 -1.04 -17.42
C PHE A 525 -8.43 -2.28 -16.63
N ALA A 526 -8.57 -2.16 -15.30
CA ALA A 526 -9.04 -3.24 -14.44
C ALA A 526 -10.47 -3.65 -14.79
N MET A 527 -11.39 -2.68 -14.90
CA MET A 527 -12.79 -2.94 -15.25
C MET A 527 -12.90 -3.62 -16.62
N ALA A 528 -12.24 -3.07 -17.65
CA ALA A 528 -12.27 -3.65 -18.98
C ALA A 528 -11.72 -5.08 -18.98
N THR A 529 -10.62 -5.32 -18.26
CA THR A 529 -10.00 -6.66 -18.14
C THR A 529 -10.95 -7.67 -17.49
N LEU A 530 -11.59 -7.30 -16.38
CA LEU A 530 -12.51 -8.18 -15.65
C LEU A 530 -13.81 -8.48 -16.41
N ARG A 531 -14.22 -7.59 -17.31
CA ARG A 531 -15.46 -7.72 -18.09
C ARG A 531 -15.28 -8.43 -19.42
N ASN A 532 -14.11 -8.27 -20.07
CA ASN A 532 -13.88 -8.76 -21.43
C ASN A 532 -13.04 -10.04 -21.48
N PHE A 533 -12.20 -10.31 -20.47
CA PHE A 533 -11.38 -11.52 -20.48
C PHE A 533 -11.88 -12.58 -19.47
N PRO A 534 -12.16 -13.82 -19.92
CA PRO A 534 -12.36 -14.92 -19.00
C PRO A 534 -11.04 -15.27 -18.27
N MET A 535 -11.13 -15.90 -17.09
CA MET A 535 -9.95 -16.24 -16.27
C MET A 535 -8.90 -17.12 -16.98
N VAL A 536 -9.31 -17.84 -18.04
CA VAL A 536 -8.42 -18.68 -18.85
C VAL A 536 -7.60 -17.88 -19.86
N HIS A 537 -8.07 -16.69 -20.24
CA HIS A 537 -7.44 -15.84 -21.25
C HIS A 537 -6.03 -15.44 -20.81
N PRO A 538 -5.01 -15.51 -21.67
CA PRO A 538 -3.63 -15.22 -21.28
C PRO A 538 -3.42 -13.80 -20.77
N LEU A 539 -4.12 -12.81 -21.35
CA LEU A 539 -4.04 -11.42 -20.89
C LEU A 539 -4.75 -11.20 -19.54
N TYR A 540 -5.79 -11.96 -19.21
CA TYR A 540 -6.37 -11.93 -17.86
C TYR A 540 -5.31 -12.34 -16.84
N LYS A 541 -4.67 -13.50 -17.07
CA LYS A 541 -3.64 -14.05 -16.18
C LYS A 541 -2.44 -13.11 -16.02
N LEU A 542 -2.08 -12.41 -17.10
CA LEU A 542 -0.98 -11.45 -17.11
C LEU A 542 -1.34 -10.15 -16.36
N LEU A 543 -2.55 -9.63 -16.56
CA LEU A 543 -2.94 -8.30 -16.08
C LEU A 543 -3.56 -8.30 -14.68
N VAL A 544 -4.32 -9.33 -14.29
CA VAL A 544 -5.08 -9.33 -13.03
C VAL A 544 -4.22 -9.05 -11.78
N PRO A 545 -2.95 -9.48 -11.66
CA PRO A 545 -2.15 -9.13 -10.49
C PRO A 545 -1.86 -7.63 -10.38
N HIS A 546 -1.82 -6.93 -11.51
CA HIS A 546 -1.56 -5.50 -11.59
C HIS A 546 -2.79 -4.63 -11.28
N PHE A 547 -3.93 -5.24 -10.97
CA PHE A 547 -5.16 -4.55 -10.57
C PHE A 547 -5.64 -4.92 -9.17
N ARG A 548 -4.82 -5.67 -8.42
CA ARG A 548 -5.13 -6.00 -7.03
C ARG A 548 -5.43 -4.71 -6.27
N PHE A 549 -6.62 -4.65 -5.68
CA PHE A 549 -7.10 -3.55 -4.82
C PHE A 549 -7.36 -2.19 -5.48
N THR A 550 -7.01 -1.98 -6.75
CA THR A 550 -7.23 -0.73 -7.48
C THR A 550 -8.69 -0.27 -7.42
N LEU A 551 -9.61 -1.21 -7.59
CA LEU A 551 -11.05 -0.97 -7.54
C LEU A 551 -11.54 -0.44 -6.18
N GLU A 552 -11.04 -0.96 -5.05
CA GLU A 552 -11.45 -0.48 -3.72
C GLU A 552 -10.78 0.84 -3.35
N ILE A 553 -9.48 1.00 -3.65
CA ILE A 553 -8.78 2.26 -3.30
C ILE A 553 -9.36 3.44 -4.07
N ASP A 554 -9.76 3.26 -5.33
CA ASP A 554 -10.33 4.35 -6.13
C ASP A 554 -11.75 4.70 -5.68
N ALA A 555 -12.54 3.71 -5.26
CA ALA A 555 -13.82 3.95 -4.60
C ALA A 555 -13.64 4.74 -3.29
N LEU A 556 -12.64 4.38 -2.47
CA LEU A 556 -12.27 5.11 -1.26
C LEU A 556 -11.77 6.52 -1.56
N ALA A 557 -10.95 6.73 -2.59
CA ALA A 557 -10.46 8.05 -2.99
C ALA A 557 -11.63 8.97 -3.38
N ARG A 558 -12.59 8.48 -4.16
CA ARG A 558 -13.82 9.22 -4.47
C ARG A 558 -14.62 9.58 -3.22
N GLN A 559 -14.74 8.67 -2.26
CA GLN A 559 -15.53 8.87 -1.04
C GLN A 559 -14.83 9.74 0.02
N LEU A 560 -13.51 9.64 0.19
CA LEU A 560 -12.76 10.25 1.29
C LEU A 560 -11.91 11.45 0.87
N LEU A 561 -11.56 11.58 -0.41
CA LEU A 561 -10.72 12.67 -0.92
C LEU A 561 -11.52 13.67 -1.75
N LEU A 562 -12.26 13.19 -2.76
CA LEU A 562 -12.90 14.05 -3.76
C LEU A 562 -14.35 14.46 -3.43
N SER A 563 -15.05 13.68 -2.61
CA SER A 563 -16.46 13.91 -2.25
C SER A 563 -16.69 15.24 -1.53
N ASP A 564 -17.97 15.59 -1.39
CA ASP A 564 -18.39 16.63 -0.46
C ASP A 564 -18.07 16.21 0.99
N GLY A 565 -17.14 16.92 1.62
CA GLY A 565 -16.57 16.58 2.93
C GLY A 565 -15.27 15.77 2.86
N GLY A 566 -14.79 15.45 1.66
CA GLY A 566 -13.49 14.80 1.44
C GLY A 566 -12.30 15.73 1.66
N SER A 567 -11.13 15.14 1.92
CA SER A 567 -9.92 15.87 2.33
C SER A 567 -9.46 16.95 1.34
N LEU A 568 -9.60 16.74 0.02
CA LEU A 568 -9.20 17.75 -0.97
C LEU A 568 -10.11 18.98 -0.88
N LYS A 569 -11.42 18.78 -0.73
CA LYS A 569 -12.39 19.87 -0.56
C LYS A 569 -12.25 20.59 0.77
N GLU A 570 -11.96 19.87 1.86
CA GLU A 570 -11.89 20.49 3.18
C GLU A 570 -10.58 21.28 3.40
N TYR A 571 -9.46 20.86 2.80
CA TYR A 571 -8.14 21.35 3.21
C TYR A 571 -7.24 21.92 2.12
N THR A 572 -7.61 21.82 0.83
CA THR A 572 -6.73 22.25 -0.28
C THR A 572 -7.35 23.36 -1.14
N ALA A 573 -6.49 24.12 -1.82
CA ALA A 573 -6.92 25.16 -2.76
C ALA A 573 -7.56 24.59 -4.03
N VAL A 574 -7.21 23.36 -4.41
CA VAL A 574 -7.74 22.66 -5.59
C VAL A 574 -8.85 21.66 -5.21
N GLY A 575 -9.69 22.03 -4.24
CA GLY A 575 -10.83 21.24 -3.79
C GLY A 575 -12.15 21.57 -4.49
N GLY A 576 -13.12 20.67 -4.38
CA GLY A 576 -14.50 20.90 -4.85
C GLY A 576 -14.59 21.15 -6.37
N ALA A 577 -15.29 22.21 -6.77
CA ALA A 577 -15.51 22.51 -8.19
C ALA A 577 -14.22 22.74 -8.99
N ALA A 578 -13.17 23.27 -8.35
CA ALA A 578 -11.86 23.46 -8.97
C ALA A 578 -11.23 22.12 -9.36
N ALA A 579 -11.35 21.10 -8.50
CA ALA A 579 -10.83 19.77 -8.75
C ALA A 579 -11.50 19.13 -9.97
N LEU A 580 -12.83 19.16 -10.01
CA LEU A 580 -13.61 18.55 -11.09
C LEU A 580 -13.31 19.23 -12.43
N GLU A 581 -13.31 20.56 -12.45
CA GLU A 581 -13.01 21.29 -13.69
C GLU A 581 -11.56 21.06 -14.17
N PHE A 582 -10.59 21.03 -13.25
CA PHE A 582 -9.22 20.68 -13.59
C PHE A 582 -9.12 19.26 -14.18
N LEU A 583 -9.77 18.27 -13.55
CA LEU A 583 -9.78 16.89 -14.02
C LEU A 583 -10.42 16.77 -15.41
N ARG A 584 -11.51 17.51 -15.70
CA ARG A 584 -12.11 17.53 -17.04
C ARG A 584 -11.13 18.04 -18.09
N ARG A 585 -10.43 19.15 -17.81
CA ARG A 585 -9.42 19.73 -18.71
C ARG A 585 -8.25 18.78 -18.90
N ALA A 586 -7.76 18.16 -17.83
CA ALA A 586 -6.69 17.17 -17.87
C ALA A 586 -7.08 15.94 -18.69
N SER A 587 -8.28 15.38 -18.46
CA SER A 587 -8.87 14.25 -19.22
C SER A 587 -9.02 14.58 -20.70
N ALA A 588 -9.45 15.80 -21.04
CA ALA A 588 -9.56 16.25 -22.42
C ALA A 588 -8.18 16.33 -23.11
N SER A 589 -7.13 16.69 -22.37
CA SER A 589 -5.76 16.82 -22.88
C SER A 589 -4.94 15.51 -22.90
N LEU A 590 -5.41 14.45 -22.24
CA LEU A 590 -4.70 13.17 -22.13
C LEU A 590 -4.53 12.50 -23.49
N THR A 591 -3.29 12.12 -23.81
CA THR A 591 -2.93 11.36 -25.00
C THR A 591 -2.32 10.01 -24.64
N TYR A 592 -2.34 9.07 -25.58
CA TYR A 592 -1.71 7.75 -25.42
C TYR A 592 -0.20 7.87 -25.18
N ARG A 593 0.43 8.87 -25.81
CA ARG A 593 1.84 9.20 -25.61
C ARG A 593 2.14 9.51 -24.14
N ASP A 594 1.26 10.23 -23.44
CA ASP A 594 1.49 10.62 -22.05
C ASP A 594 1.54 9.43 -21.08
N LEU A 595 1.01 8.27 -21.49
CA LEU A 595 1.06 7.02 -20.72
C LEU A 595 2.22 6.11 -21.14
N CYS A 596 2.82 6.36 -22.31
CA CYS A 596 3.93 5.58 -22.83
C CYS A 596 5.25 6.30 -22.54
N LEU A 597 5.92 5.93 -21.44
CA LEU A 597 7.11 6.65 -20.96
C LEU A 597 8.17 6.95 -22.05
N PRO A 598 8.55 6.00 -22.94
CA PRO A 598 9.53 6.30 -24.00
C PRO A 598 9.06 7.42 -24.94
N ASP A 599 7.79 7.39 -25.33
CA ASP A 599 7.22 8.36 -26.27
C ASP A 599 6.97 9.71 -25.59
N ASP A 600 6.59 9.73 -24.32
CA ASP A 600 6.47 10.95 -23.51
C ASP A 600 7.83 11.64 -23.35
N ILE A 601 8.88 10.91 -22.95
CA ILE A 601 10.24 11.46 -22.79
C ILE A 601 10.75 12.06 -24.11
N THR A 602 10.59 11.32 -25.21
CA THR A 602 10.98 11.79 -26.54
C THR A 602 10.13 12.99 -26.96
N GLY A 603 8.82 12.92 -26.74
CA GLY A 603 7.85 13.96 -27.10
C GLY A 603 8.06 15.27 -26.34
N ARG A 604 8.60 15.22 -25.12
CA ARG A 604 9.02 16.39 -24.32
C ARG A 604 10.45 16.85 -24.65
N GLY A 605 11.18 16.11 -25.48
CA GLY A 605 12.54 16.43 -25.92
C GLY A 605 13.58 16.25 -24.83
N LEU A 606 13.42 15.23 -23.98
CA LEU A 606 14.23 15.03 -22.77
C LEU A 606 15.16 13.82 -22.85
N ASP A 607 15.46 13.30 -24.03
CA ASP A 607 16.31 12.11 -24.19
C ASP A 607 17.72 12.28 -23.62
N ALA A 608 18.28 13.49 -23.74
CA ALA A 608 19.69 13.74 -23.47
C ALA A 608 19.97 14.54 -22.19
N ILE A 609 18.94 15.04 -21.48
CA ILE A 609 19.17 15.87 -20.29
C ILE A 609 19.88 15.05 -19.18
N PRO A 610 21.01 15.52 -18.62
CA PRO A 610 21.72 14.78 -17.57
C PRO A 610 20.98 14.82 -16.24
N GLY A 611 21.18 13.80 -15.40
CA GLY A 611 20.67 13.76 -14.03
C GLY A 611 19.15 13.62 -13.92
N TYR A 612 18.48 13.07 -14.95
CA TYR A 612 17.05 12.80 -14.98
C TYR A 612 16.77 11.33 -14.65
N TYR A 613 16.80 11.02 -13.36
CA TYR A 613 16.80 9.64 -12.87
C TYR A 613 15.44 8.94 -12.99
N TYR A 614 14.33 9.70 -12.94
CA TYR A 614 13.00 9.16 -13.27
C TYR A 614 12.97 8.59 -14.69
N ARG A 615 13.51 9.32 -15.67
CA ARG A 615 13.66 8.83 -17.05
C ARG A 615 14.56 7.61 -17.08
N ASP A 616 15.76 7.71 -16.52
CA ASP A 616 16.78 6.66 -16.67
C ASP A 616 16.33 5.33 -16.06
N ASP A 617 15.76 5.36 -14.86
CA ASP A 617 15.25 4.15 -14.20
C ASP A 617 13.95 3.68 -14.85
N GLY A 618 13.06 4.60 -15.20
CA GLY A 618 11.77 4.32 -15.81
C GLY A 618 11.90 3.66 -17.18
N LEU A 619 12.79 4.14 -18.05
CA LEU A 619 13.04 3.55 -19.38
C LEU A 619 13.59 2.13 -19.26
N ARG A 620 14.49 1.89 -18.31
CA ARG A 620 15.04 0.55 -18.06
C ARG A 620 13.98 -0.39 -17.50
N LEU A 621 13.12 0.09 -16.61
CA LEU A 621 12.03 -0.68 -16.05
C LEU A 621 10.96 -0.99 -17.12
N TRP A 622 10.63 -0.01 -17.97
CA TRP A 622 9.78 -0.17 -19.15
C TRP A 622 10.32 -1.28 -20.06
N GLU A 623 11.62 -1.28 -20.37
CA GLU A 623 12.23 -2.30 -21.21
C GLU A 623 12.12 -3.71 -20.58
N VAL A 624 12.34 -3.81 -19.26
CA VAL A 624 12.22 -5.08 -18.52
C VAL A 624 10.79 -5.61 -18.57
N ILE A 625 9.78 -4.75 -18.37
CA ILE A 625 8.36 -5.10 -18.49
C ILE A 625 8.04 -5.48 -19.94
N HIS A 626 8.48 -4.69 -20.92
CA HIS A 626 8.24 -4.93 -22.34
C HIS A 626 8.79 -6.28 -22.82
N ARG A 627 9.98 -6.68 -22.35
CA ARG A 627 10.54 -8.00 -22.64
C ARG A 627 9.71 -9.13 -22.02
N TYR A 628 9.23 -8.95 -20.79
CA TYR A 628 8.37 -9.92 -20.12
C TYR A 628 7.04 -10.09 -20.86
N VAL A 629 6.33 -8.98 -21.10
CA VAL A 629 5.06 -8.96 -21.85
C VAL A 629 5.26 -9.56 -23.23
N GLY A 630 6.27 -9.11 -23.97
CA GLY A 630 6.54 -9.59 -25.32
C GLY A 630 6.93 -11.07 -25.39
N GLY A 631 7.47 -11.64 -24.31
CA GLY A 631 7.71 -13.09 -24.19
C GLY A 631 6.42 -13.87 -23.97
N VAL A 632 5.53 -13.37 -23.12
CA VAL A 632 4.22 -14.00 -22.83
C VAL A 632 3.28 -13.88 -24.04
N VAL A 633 3.12 -12.67 -24.60
CA VAL A 633 2.22 -12.42 -25.74
C VAL A 633 2.62 -13.27 -26.95
N ARG A 634 3.91 -13.31 -27.32
CA ARG A 634 4.38 -14.13 -28.46
C ARG A 634 4.24 -15.64 -28.26
N TYR A 635 4.13 -16.09 -27.01
CA TYR A 635 3.87 -17.50 -26.72
C TYR A 635 2.41 -17.89 -27.03
N TYR A 636 1.45 -16.97 -26.85
CA TYR A 636 0.03 -17.22 -27.10
C TYR A 636 -0.46 -16.73 -28.47
N TYR A 637 0.16 -15.67 -29.02
CA TYR A 637 -0.15 -15.11 -30.34
C TYR A 637 1.08 -15.25 -31.24
N HIS A 638 1.00 -16.18 -32.20
CA HIS A 638 2.09 -16.50 -33.12
C HIS A 638 2.09 -15.65 -34.39
N SER A 639 1.00 -14.93 -34.66
CA SER A 639 0.85 -14.05 -35.81
C SER A 639 -0.08 -12.88 -35.52
N ASP A 640 0.04 -11.82 -36.31
CA ASP A 640 -0.86 -10.67 -36.25
C ASP A 640 -2.32 -11.05 -36.56
N ASP A 641 -2.53 -12.06 -37.43
CA ASP A 641 -3.86 -12.60 -37.73
C ASP A 641 -4.56 -13.22 -36.51
N GLU A 642 -3.81 -13.74 -35.53
CA GLU A 642 -4.40 -14.24 -34.28
C GLU A 642 -4.85 -13.10 -33.37
N VAL A 643 -4.08 -11.99 -33.33
CA VAL A 643 -4.47 -10.76 -32.60
C VAL A 643 -5.73 -10.14 -33.20
N ILE A 644 -5.79 -10.04 -34.53
CA ILE A 644 -6.94 -9.48 -35.25
C ILE A 644 -8.22 -10.31 -35.02
N ARG A 645 -8.09 -11.64 -34.96
CA ARG A 645 -9.24 -12.56 -34.83
C ARG A 645 -9.73 -12.75 -33.40
N ASP A 646 -8.98 -12.29 -32.40
CA ASP A 646 -9.37 -12.40 -31.00
C ASP A 646 -10.44 -11.38 -30.63
N SER A 647 -11.71 -11.81 -30.66
CA SER A 647 -12.85 -10.94 -30.36
C SER A 647 -12.89 -10.45 -28.91
N GLU A 648 -12.33 -11.20 -27.96
CA GLU A 648 -12.29 -10.80 -26.54
C GLU A 648 -11.29 -9.64 -26.38
N LEU A 649 -10.13 -9.75 -27.04
CA LEU A 649 -9.13 -8.68 -27.10
C LEU A 649 -9.66 -7.42 -27.78
N GLN A 650 -10.34 -7.54 -28.92
CA GLN A 650 -10.90 -6.38 -29.61
C GLN A 650 -12.03 -5.72 -28.79
N SER A 651 -12.82 -6.51 -28.06
CA SER A 651 -13.84 -5.98 -27.14
C SER A 651 -13.19 -5.24 -25.97
N TRP A 652 -12.10 -5.78 -25.42
CA TRP A 652 -11.34 -5.15 -24.33
C TRP A 652 -10.84 -3.75 -24.69
N ILE A 653 -10.16 -3.58 -25.84
CA ILE A 653 -9.69 -2.25 -26.25
C ILE A 653 -10.86 -1.31 -26.59
N ASN A 654 -11.91 -1.81 -27.24
CA ASN A 654 -13.09 -1.00 -27.52
C ASN A 654 -13.73 -0.48 -26.23
N GLU A 655 -13.83 -1.31 -25.19
CA GLU A 655 -14.35 -0.91 -23.88
C GLU A 655 -13.52 0.22 -23.25
N ILE A 656 -12.18 0.09 -23.27
CA ILE A 656 -11.25 1.14 -22.79
C ILE A 656 -11.45 2.45 -23.56
N ILE A 657 -11.60 2.39 -24.88
CA ILE A 657 -11.77 3.59 -25.71
C ILE A 657 -13.09 4.30 -25.44
N VAL A 658 -14.19 3.53 -25.39
CA VAL A 658 -15.54 4.07 -25.22
C VAL A 658 -15.71 4.64 -23.83
N PHE A 659 -15.46 3.86 -22.78
CA PHE A 659 -15.67 4.28 -21.40
C PHE A 659 -14.56 5.20 -20.88
N GLY A 660 -13.35 5.12 -21.44
CA GLY A 660 -12.30 6.10 -21.17
C GLY A 660 -12.49 7.44 -21.89
N ARG A 661 -13.43 7.55 -22.84
CA ARG A 661 -13.60 8.72 -23.73
C ARG A 661 -12.29 9.06 -24.46
N LEU A 662 -11.64 8.04 -25.03
CA LEU A 662 -10.32 8.11 -25.64
C LEU A 662 -10.34 8.05 -27.17
N GLY A 663 -11.52 7.96 -27.79
CA GLY A 663 -11.69 7.73 -29.23
C GLY A 663 -11.38 8.91 -30.16
N ASP A 664 -11.07 10.10 -29.63
CA ASP A 664 -10.60 11.24 -30.42
C ASP A 664 -9.23 10.92 -31.02
N GLU A 665 -9.10 11.10 -32.34
CA GLU A 665 -7.87 10.83 -33.07
C GLU A 665 -6.67 11.63 -32.54
N LYS A 666 -6.90 12.83 -32.01
CA LYS A 666 -5.86 13.66 -31.39
C LYS A 666 -5.26 13.03 -30.13
N LYS A 667 -6.02 12.15 -29.45
CA LYS A 667 -5.53 11.43 -28.28
C LYS A 667 -4.63 10.24 -28.66
N GLY A 668 -4.73 9.73 -29.88
CA GLY A 668 -3.81 8.74 -30.44
C GLY A 668 -3.88 7.33 -29.85
N PHE A 669 -4.95 6.99 -29.13
CA PHE A 669 -5.14 5.62 -28.63
C PHE A 669 -5.53 4.65 -29.76
N PRO A 670 -5.10 3.38 -29.72
CA PRO A 670 -5.48 2.39 -30.71
C PRO A 670 -6.97 2.07 -30.60
N LYS A 671 -7.69 2.09 -31.73
CA LYS A 671 -9.12 1.74 -31.79
C LYS A 671 -9.36 0.22 -31.85
N SER A 672 -8.34 -0.53 -32.25
CA SER A 672 -8.31 -1.99 -32.39
C SER A 672 -6.86 -2.43 -32.44
N PHE A 673 -6.55 -3.67 -32.06
CA PHE A 673 -5.19 -4.21 -32.22
C PHE A 673 -5.04 -4.94 -33.54
N THR A 674 -3.98 -4.60 -34.26
CA THR A 674 -3.67 -5.16 -35.60
C THR A 674 -2.39 -5.98 -35.63
N SER A 675 -1.56 -5.90 -34.59
CA SER A 675 -0.31 -6.65 -34.52
C SER A 675 0.07 -7.07 -33.11
N VAL A 676 0.90 -8.11 -33.03
CA VAL A 676 1.51 -8.59 -31.77
C VAL A 676 2.39 -7.51 -31.13
N LEU A 677 3.04 -6.68 -31.95
CA LEU A 677 3.91 -5.60 -31.47
C LEU A 677 3.07 -4.50 -30.78
N GLU A 678 1.99 -4.06 -31.43
CA GLU A 678 1.08 -3.05 -30.90
C GLU A 678 0.44 -3.52 -29.58
N LEU A 679 -0.04 -4.78 -29.55
CA LEU A 679 -0.58 -5.39 -28.34
C LEU A 679 0.46 -5.44 -27.21
N THR A 680 1.68 -5.87 -27.53
CA THR A 680 2.78 -5.94 -26.55
C THR A 680 3.07 -4.57 -25.95
N TYR A 681 3.12 -3.53 -26.78
CA TYR A 681 3.40 -2.17 -26.34
C TYR A 681 2.28 -1.61 -25.46
N PHE A 682 1.02 -1.83 -25.85
CA PHE A 682 -0.13 -1.39 -25.06
C PHE A 682 -0.22 -2.11 -23.70
N VAL A 683 -0.01 -3.43 -23.66
CA VAL A 683 -0.01 -4.18 -22.40
C VAL A 683 1.17 -3.77 -21.51
N THR A 684 2.32 -3.44 -22.11
CA THR A 684 3.46 -2.85 -21.37
C THR A 684 3.07 -1.53 -20.71
N MET A 685 2.41 -0.63 -21.44
CA MET A 685 1.88 0.62 -20.90
C MET A 685 0.97 0.39 -19.70
N VAL A 686 0.00 -0.52 -19.82
CA VAL A 686 -0.95 -0.84 -18.74
C VAL A 686 -0.22 -1.29 -17.48
N ILE A 687 0.71 -2.23 -17.59
CA ILE A 687 1.48 -2.74 -16.45
C ILE A 687 2.38 -1.66 -15.86
N PHE A 688 3.09 -0.89 -16.71
CA PHE A 688 3.96 0.18 -16.25
C PHE A 688 3.17 1.26 -15.50
N ASN A 689 2.00 1.64 -16.01
CA ASN A 689 1.14 2.66 -15.40
C ASN A 689 0.63 2.22 -14.02
N ALA A 690 0.16 0.97 -13.92
CA ALA A 690 -0.40 0.42 -12.69
C ALA A 690 0.66 0.09 -11.62
N SER A 691 1.95 0.12 -11.96
CA SER A 691 3.05 -0.20 -11.05
C SER A 691 4.07 0.94 -10.94
N ALA A 692 5.01 1.00 -11.89
CA ALA A 692 6.15 1.90 -11.89
C ALA A 692 5.74 3.39 -11.88
N GLN A 693 4.78 3.77 -12.72
CA GLN A 693 4.34 5.17 -12.80
C GLN A 693 3.70 5.62 -11.49
N HIS A 694 2.77 4.81 -10.93
CA HIS A 694 2.17 5.07 -9.62
C HIS A 694 3.23 5.18 -8.54
N ALA A 695 4.15 4.22 -8.44
CA ALA A 695 5.22 4.26 -7.45
C ALA A 695 6.08 5.55 -7.55
N ALA A 696 6.44 5.97 -8.77
CA ALA A 696 7.25 7.16 -9.00
C ALA A 696 6.59 8.45 -8.51
N VAL A 697 5.27 8.58 -8.67
CA VAL A 697 4.52 9.79 -8.29
C VAL A 697 3.89 9.70 -6.90
N ASN A 698 3.71 8.50 -6.35
CA ASN A 698 3.11 8.28 -5.04
C ASN A 698 4.16 8.23 -3.91
N ASP A 699 5.21 7.42 -4.06
CA ASP A 699 6.15 7.14 -2.95
C ASP A 699 7.06 8.32 -2.59
N ALA A 700 7.14 9.31 -3.49
CA ALA A 700 7.89 10.54 -3.29
C ALA A 700 7.10 11.61 -2.52
N GLN A 701 5.78 11.46 -2.33
CA GLN A 701 4.94 12.50 -1.73
C GLN A 701 5.44 12.90 -0.33
N LEU A 702 5.61 11.96 0.60
CA LEU A 702 6.07 12.30 1.95
C LEU A 702 7.48 12.91 1.97
N ASP A 703 8.35 12.48 1.06
CA ASP A 703 9.72 12.97 0.96
C ASP A 703 9.78 14.44 0.53
N TYR A 704 8.94 14.86 -0.41
CA TYR A 704 8.96 16.22 -0.97
C TYR A 704 7.88 17.15 -0.39
N PHE A 705 6.73 16.60 0.01
CA PHE A 705 5.60 17.36 0.56
C PHE A 705 5.58 17.35 2.09
N GLY A 706 6.38 16.49 2.73
CA GLY A 706 6.56 16.45 4.18
C GLY A 706 7.11 17.75 4.78
N TRP A 707 7.67 18.65 3.95
CA TRP A 707 7.98 20.03 4.30
C TRP A 707 7.01 20.95 3.55
N MET A 708 5.94 21.40 4.22
CA MET A 708 4.84 22.17 3.60
C MET A 708 5.30 23.38 2.76
N PRO A 709 6.30 24.19 3.16
CA PRO A 709 6.78 25.28 2.31
C PRO A 709 7.29 24.86 0.92
N ASN A 710 7.72 23.60 0.76
CA ASN A 710 8.13 23.04 -0.54
C ASN A 710 6.96 22.48 -1.38
N ALA A 711 5.77 22.31 -0.81
CA ALA A 711 4.55 21.91 -1.52
C ALA A 711 3.31 22.31 -0.71
N PRO A 712 2.98 23.61 -0.67
CA PRO A 712 1.84 24.07 0.09
C PRO A 712 0.55 23.59 -0.58
N VAL A 713 -0.38 23.03 0.20
CA VAL A 713 -1.68 22.51 -0.29
C VAL A 713 -2.65 23.62 -0.77
N GLY A 714 -2.28 24.88 -0.54
CA GLY A 714 -3.02 26.07 -0.90
C GLY A 714 -2.35 27.31 -0.36
N LEU A 715 -2.68 28.48 -0.91
CA LEU A 715 -2.19 29.78 -0.44
C LEU A 715 -3.39 30.71 -0.18
N GLN A 716 -3.40 31.38 0.97
CA GLN A 716 -4.50 32.21 1.48
C GLN A 716 -4.35 33.71 1.15
N CYS A 717 -3.33 34.07 0.37
CA CYS A 717 -3.13 35.43 -0.14
C CYS A 717 -3.01 35.39 -1.68
N PRO A 718 -3.44 36.45 -2.38
CA PRO A 718 -3.31 36.53 -3.82
C PRO A 718 -1.84 36.52 -4.26
N PRO A 719 -1.53 36.07 -5.50
CA PRO A 719 -0.18 36.17 -6.03
C PRO A 719 0.27 37.64 -6.09
N PRO A 720 1.56 37.93 -5.84
CA PRO A 720 2.06 39.30 -5.85
C PRO A 720 1.83 39.97 -7.20
N ALA A 721 1.22 41.16 -7.18
CA ALA A 721 0.93 41.93 -8.39
C ALA A 721 2.10 42.79 -8.87
N CYS A 722 3.12 42.99 -8.02
CA CYS A 722 4.32 43.76 -8.34
C CYS A 722 5.53 43.22 -7.56
N ARG A 723 6.72 43.55 -8.04
CA ARG A 723 8.01 43.24 -7.40
C ARG A 723 8.30 44.24 -6.28
N GLY A 724 9.11 43.85 -5.30
CA GLY A 724 9.61 44.71 -4.23
C GLY A 724 8.73 44.78 -2.97
N LEU A 725 7.63 44.02 -2.91
CA LEU A 725 6.66 44.10 -1.81
C LEU A 725 6.59 42.85 -0.93
N CYS A 726 7.20 41.73 -1.34
CA CYS A 726 7.16 40.52 -0.53
C CYS A 726 8.13 40.61 0.65
N SER A 727 7.78 39.93 1.74
CA SER A 727 8.59 39.76 2.93
C SER A 727 8.40 38.35 3.48
N GLU A 728 9.26 37.92 4.40
CA GLU A 728 9.06 36.65 5.12
C GLU A 728 7.68 36.60 5.80
N ARG A 729 7.24 37.73 6.38
CA ARG A 729 5.96 37.81 7.06
C ARG A 729 4.79 37.63 6.09
N SER A 730 4.83 38.27 4.92
CA SER A 730 3.75 38.11 3.92
C SER A 730 3.72 36.69 3.36
N LEU A 731 4.87 36.03 3.19
CA LEU A 731 4.94 34.63 2.79
C LEU A 731 4.31 33.71 3.86
N LEU A 732 4.67 33.90 5.13
CA LEU A 732 4.06 33.16 6.25
C LEU A 732 2.55 33.37 6.36
N ASP A 733 2.08 34.60 6.13
CA ASP A 733 0.64 34.92 6.11
C ASP A 733 -0.09 34.33 4.89
N SER A 734 0.64 34.00 3.82
CA SER A 734 0.08 33.33 2.62
C SER A 734 -0.07 31.83 2.80
N PHE A 735 0.68 31.19 3.70
CA PHE A 735 0.58 29.75 3.92
C PHE A 735 -0.79 29.31 4.46
N PRO A 736 -1.16 28.04 4.26
CA PRO A 736 -2.42 27.53 4.76
C PRO A 736 -2.42 27.50 6.29
N ASP A 737 -3.62 27.54 6.89
CA ASP A 737 -3.78 27.38 8.32
C ASP A 737 -3.17 26.06 8.83
N MET A 738 -2.83 26.02 10.12
CA MET A 738 -2.18 24.85 10.71
C MET A 738 -3.01 23.56 10.53
N ASN A 739 -4.34 23.64 10.62
CA ASN A 739 -5.21 22.47 10.45
C ASN A 739 -5.14 21.90 9.03
N SER A 740 -5.14 22.74 7.99
CA SER A 740 -4.99 22.32 6.59
C SER A 740 -3.61 21.69 6.37
N THR A 741 -2.57 22.22 7.00
CA THR A 741 -1.22 21.63 6.96
C THR A 741 -1.19 20.26 7.64
N VAL A 742 -1.79 20.12 8.82
CA VAL A 742 -1.89 18.85 9.55
C VAL A 742 -2.60 17.78 8.72
N HIS A 743 -3.74 18.10 8.12
CA HIS A 743 -4.50 17.15 7.31
C HIS A 743 -3.79 16.83 5.99
N GLY A 744 -3.15 17.82 5.35
CA GLY A 744 -2.29 17.58 4.19
C GLY A 744 -1.14 16.63 4.51
N LEU A 745 -0.42 16.85 5.62
CA LEU A 745 0.66 15.97 6.08
C LEU A 745 0.15 14.56 6.43
N ALA A 746 -1.04 14.47 7.02
CA ALA A 746 -1.66 13.18 7.33
C ALA A 746 -1.99 12.38 6.06
N ALA A 747 -2.53 13.05 5.04
CA ALA A 747 -2.82 12.43 3.75
C ALA A 747 -1.54 11.92 3.07
N VAL A 748 -0.54 12.79 2.85
CA VAL A 748 0.71 12.38 2.17
C VAL A 748 1.45 11.27 2.94
N TYR A 749 1.38 11.27 4.29
CA TYR A 749 1.95 10.20 5.10
C TYR A 749 1.24 8.87 4.85
N LEU A 750 -0.09 8.87 4.82
CA LEU A 750 -0.88 7.68 4.55
C LEU A 750 -0.57 7.10 3.17
N LEU A 751 -0.63 7.95 2.14
CA LEU A 751 -0.43 7.57 0.74
C LEU A 751 0.99 7.05 0.49
N SER A 752 1.98 7.60 1.20
CA SER A 752 3.38 7.18 1.09
C SER A 752 3.73 5.95 1.94
N LYS A 753 2.91 5.57 2.93
CA LYS A 753 3.23 4.47 3.84
C LYS A 753 3.14 3.13 3.10
N LYS A 754 4.23 2.37 3.15
CA LYS A 754 4.26 1.01 2.61
C LYS A 754 3.25 0.12 3.37
N PRO A 755 2.29 -0.52 2.68
CA PRO A 755 1.28 -1.34 3.34
C PRO A 755 1.89 -2.64 3.88
N ALA A 756 1.27 -3.20 4.93
CA ALA A 756 1.73 -4.45 5.56
C ALA A 756 1.68 -5.66 4.60
N ASP A 757 0.77 -5.65 3.64
CA ASP A 757 0.56 -6.68 2.62
C ASP A 757 1.09 -6.26 1.24
N PHE A 758 2.18 -5.48 1.24
CA PHE A 758 2.88 -5.03 0.06
C PHE A 758 3.35 -6.20 -0.82
N VAL A 759 3.13 -6.09 -2.13
CA VAL A 759 3.61 -7.05 -3.12
C VAL A 759 4.52 -6.36 -4.12
N PRO A 760 5.84 -6.67 -4.16
CA PRO A 760 6.73 -6.03 -5.13
C PRO A 760 6.36 -6.44 -6.56
N LEU A 761 6.69 -5.57 -7.51
CA LEU A 761 6.53 -5.83 -8.94
C LEU A 761 7.11 -7.21 -9.33
N GLY A 762 6.29 -8.03 -9.99
CA GLY A 762 6.64 -9.40 -10.37
C GLY A 762 6.58 -10.42 -9.23
N GLY A 763 6.08 -10.04 -8.06
CA GLY A 763 5.86 -10.92 -6.91
C GLY A 763 4.69 -11.89 -7.09
N SER A 764 3.75 -11.58 -7.97
CA SER A 764 2.50 -12.34 -8.16
C SER A 764 2.49 -13.23 -9.42
N ALA A 765 3.51 -13.13 -10.28
CA ALA A 765 3.49 -13.67 -11.64
C ALA A 765 3.31 -15.20 -11.75
N GLU A 766 3.54 -15.96 -10.66
CA GLU A 766 3.40 -17.43 -10.64
C GLU A 766 2.01 -17.93 -10.24
N GLN A 767 1.07 -17.03 -9.91
CA GLN A 767 -0.23 -17.44 -9.36
C GLN A 767 -1.23 -17.96 -10.42
N HIS A 768 -1.11 -17.50 -11.68
CA HIS A 768 -2.12 -17.75 -12.71
C HIS A 768 -1.64 -18.58 -13.91
N PHE A 769 -0.33 -18.55 -14.19
CA PHE A 769 0.27 -19.36 -15.25
C PHE A 769 0.70 -20.73 -14.71
N THR A 770 0.38 -21.79 -15.46
CA THR A 770 0.81 -23.17 -15.15
C THR A 770 1.72 -23.73 -16.25
N GLU A 771 1.78 -23.04 -17.39
CA GLU A 771 2.58 -23.40 -18.54
C GLU A 771 4.06 -23.02 -18.34
N ALA A 772 4.96 -23.89 -18.80
CA ALA A 772 6.40 -23.74 -18.54
C ALA A 772 7.00 -22.44 -19.10
N VAL A 773 6.57 -22.00 -20.30
CA VAL A 773 7.16 -20.82 -20.96
C VAL A 773 6.79 -19.52 -20.24
N PRO A 774 5.51 -19.19 -19.96
CA PRO A 774 5.17 -18.02 -19.14
C PRO A 774 5.82 -18.04 -17.76
N MET A 775 5.90 -19.20 -17.09
CA MET A 775 6.60 -19.33 -15.80
C MET A 775 8.10 -19.01 -15.91
N GLU A 776 8.76 -19.46 -16.99
CA GLU A 776 10.15 -19.11 -17.25
C GLU A 776 10.31 -17.60 -17.53
N MET A 777 9.41 -17.00 -18.31
CA MET A 777 9.41 -15.56 -18.58
C MET A 777 9.25 -14.76 -17.27
N ALA A 778 8.34 -15.18 -16.38
CA ALA A 778 8.19 -14.58 -15.06
C ALA A 778 9.46 -14.70 -14.20
N ALA A 779 10.15 -15.85 -14.25
CA ALA A 779 11.42 -16.04 -13.55
C ALA A 779 12.53 -15.13 -14.10
N ARG A 780 12.61 -14.98 -15.42
CA ARG A 780 13.55 -14.06 -16.09
C ARG A 780 13.24 -12.60 -15.73
N PHE A 781 11.96 -12.21 -15.76
CA PHE A 781 11.49 -10.88 -15.35
C PHE A 781 11.97 -10.53 -13.94
N ARG A 782 11.74 -11.41 -12.95
CA ARG A 782 12.22 -11.18 -11.56
C ARG A 782 13.74 -11.07 -11.45
N ASN A 783 14.49 -11.80 -12.26
CA ASN A 783 15.95 -11.70 -12.26
C ASN A 783 16.43 -10.37 -12.87
N ASP A 784 15.77 -9.90 -13.92
CA ASP A 784 16.06 -8.61 -14.54
C ASP A 784 15.70 -7.45 -13.59
N LEU A 785 14.58 -7.53 -12.88
CA LEU A 785 14.22 -6.56 -11.83
C LEU A 785 15.27 -6.49 -10.70
N LYS A 786 15.78 -7.65 -10.25
CA LYS A 786 16.86 -7.69 -9.24
C LYS A 786 18.15 -7.04 -9.75
N ARG A 787 18.51 -7.27 -11.01
CA ARG A 787 19.69 -6.63 -11.62
C ARG A 787 19.51 -5.11 -11.68
N LEU A 788 18.36 -4.64 -12.14
CA LEU A 788 18.03 -3.21 -12.17
C LEU A 788 18.09 -2.59 -10.77
N SER A 789 17.53 -3.25 -9.75
CA SER A 789 17.62 -2.82 -8.34
C SER A 789 19.08 -2.66 -7.87
N CYS A 790 19.96 -3.61 -8.21
CA CYS A 790 21.38 -3.50 -7.91
C CYS A 790 22.03 -2.27 -8.57
N ASP A 791 21.73 -2.03 -9.84
CA ASP A 791 22.30 -0.91 -10.60
C ASP A 791 21.83 0.45 -10.06
N ILE A 792 20.53 0.59 -9.76
CA ILE A 792 19.95 1.80 -9.16
C ILE A 792 20.62 2.08 -7.81
N ARG A 793 20.75 1.05 -6.96
CA ARG A 793 21.42 1.20 -5.66
C ARG A 793 22.88 1.59 -5.80
N ALA A 794 23.61 0.99 -6.73
CA ALA A 794 25.00 1.33 -6.99
C ALA A 794 25.15 2.80 -7.42
N ARG A 795 24.29 3.28 -8.33
CA ARG A 795 24.26 4.68 -8.75
C ARG A 795 23.91 5.63 -7.59
N ASN A 796 22.95 5.25 -6.74
CA ASN A 796 22.48 6.07 -5.63
C ASN A 796 23.51 6.26 -4.50
N VAL A 797 24.52 5.40 -4.35
CA VAL A 797 25.58 5.56 -3.32
C VAL A 797 26.32 6.89 -3.43
N GLY A 798 26.51 7.40 -4.66
CA GLY A 798 27.25 8.64 -4.92
C GLY A 798 26.41 9.92 -4.88
N LEU A 799 25.09 9.82 -4.68
CA LEU A 799 24.18 10.96 -4.81
C LEU A 799 23.86 11.61 -3.46
N LYS A 800 23.89 12.95 -3.42
CA LYS A 800 23.40 13.74 -2.27
C LYS A 800 21.90 13.47 -2.01
N LEU A 801 21.13 13.40 -3.10
CA LEU A 801 19.70 13.06 -3.12
C LEU A 801 19.53 11.80 -3.99
N PRO A 802 19.50 10.60 -3.39
CA PRO A 802 19.28 9.37 -4.14
C PRO A 802 17.83 9.30 -4.64
N TYR A 803 17.64 8.82 -5.87
CA TYR A 803 16.31 8.60 -6.45
C TYR A 803 15.95 7.13 -6.29
N VAL A 804 14.99 6.82 -5.41
CA VAL A 804 14.68 5.44 -4.98
C VAL A 804 13.32 4.94 -5.44
N TYR A 805 12.47 5.82 -5.98
CA TYR A 805 11.05 5.55 -6.19
C TYR A 805 10.77 4.53 -7.31
N LEU A 806 11.76 4.28 -8.18
CA LEU A 806 11.72 3.25 -9.22
C LEU A 806 12.68 2.07 -8.95
N ASP A 807 13.21 1.91 -7.73
CA ASP A 807 13.86 0.65 -7.35
C ASP A 807 12.79 -0.47 -7.38
N PRO A 808 12.94 -1.52 -8.21
CA PRO A 808 11.94 -2.59 -8.30
C PRO A 808 11.61 -3.28 -6.97
N ALA A 809 12.47 -3.18 -5.96
CA ALA A 809 12.20 -3.72 -4.63
C ALA A 809 11.15 -2.90 -3.82
N THR A 810 10.88 -1.66 -4.23
CA THR A 810 9.92 -0.76 -3.58
C THR A 810 8.70 -0.47 -4.45
N VAL A 811 8.76 -0.72 -5.76
CA VAL A 811 7.61 -0.62 -6.68
C VAL A 811 6.61 -1.74 -6.38
N GLU A 812 5.35 -1.39 -6.14
CA GLU A 812 4.24 -2.33 -5.95
C GLU A 812 3.72 -2.85 -7.30
N ASP A 813 3.15 -4.06 -7.31
CA ASP A 813 2.62 -4.69 -8.53
C ASP A 813 1.38 -3.96 -9.10
N SER A 814 0.64 -3.23 -8.25
CA SER A 814 -0.62 -2.55 -8.57
C SER A 814 -0.82 -1.25 -7.78
N VAL A 815 -1.78 -0.44 -8.19
CA VAL A 815 -2.25 0.75 -7.45
C VAL A 815 -3.09 0.31 -6.25
N THR A 816 -2.60 0.53 -5.03
CA THR A 816 -3.27 0.03 -3.80
C THR A 816 -3.43 1.03 -2.66
N ARG A 817 -3.02 2.29 -2.85
CA ARG A 817 -3.05 3.36 -1.85
C ARG A 817 -3.10 4.71 -2.52
#